data_AF-A0A0L7T2C5-F1
#
_entry.id   AF-A0A0L7T2C5-F1
#
_cell.length_a   1.000
_cell.length_b   1.000
_cell.length_c   1.000
_cell.angle_alpha   90.00
_cell.angle_beta   90.00
_cell.angle_gamma   90.00
#
_symmetry.space_group_name_H-M   'P 1'
#
loop_
_entity.id
_entity.type
_entity.pdbx_description
1 polymer ?
#
loop_
_entity_poly.entity_id
_entity_poly.type
_entity_poly.pdbx_seq_one_letter_code
_entity_poly.pdbx_strand_id
1 'polypeptide(L)'
;MNQELQRPSPEKLLQQLSSPPRGKLKIFFGACAGVGKTFAMLQEGRRLREQGLDVLVGVVETHGRRETAALLDGLSLLPLKSWTQQGRQYPEFDLDAALARAPAVILVDELAHSNIMGSRHPKRWQDVEELLNAGIDVFTTVNVQHLESLNDVVGSITGIRVRETVPDPIFDLADEIVLVDLTPDDLRQRLAEGKVYIAGQAERAIEHFFRKGNLIALRELALRRTADRVDDQMRAWRDHKGREQVWHTRDAVLLCIGESAGNEKLVRTAARLAAKLDAPWHAVYVETPRLHKLPGEQRRRILQALKLAQDLGAETATLSDTHEERSVLRYAREHDLGKIVIGRRASQRWKRDGFANRLGKLGPDLDLLIVARDEPDSALSARPVSNKSAAEKWRKPLEGCALAVAWCATLTVGASWLFPQVADANLVMLYLLGVVIVALLYGRWPSVVASLINVASFDLFFIAPRGTLAVSDLEYLLTFAIMLTVGIIIGNLTASMRYQARVARYREARVRQLYEVSRALSRTRSQQDIIAVSQHFIDNTFRASSELLIPDAHGQLPQPRQADAAIARWSFDNGQPAGAGTATLPGLPCLILPLMMQEKCWGLLIIEPSSLRQLMIPEQQRLIETVIVLIASALERLALTQSEEQARFSAESEQLRNSLLAALSHDLRTPLTVLFGMAEILTLDLSAVNSPHAPQANQIRQHIINTTRLVNNLLDMARIQSGGFVLRKEWLTLDEIIGSTLNAMAPLLNGRRILTDLPDELLLVEVDGPLIERLLTNLLENAVKYAGNTAQIGIRARRTDNLLDIEVWDNGPGILHGQEKQIFDKFMRGNKESAIPGVGLGLAICQAIVTLHQGEIIAENRPAGGASFHLRLPQDKPPELAPEETEEM
;
A
#
# COMPACT_ATOMS: atom_id res chain seq x y z
N MET A 1 -14.28 33.84 -32.94
CA MET A 1 -14.68 32.83 -33.94
C MET A 1 -15.15 31.61 -33.17
N ASN A 2 -16.39 31.18 -33.42
CA ASN A 2 -17.18 30.22 -32.67
C ASN A 2 -16.40 28.98 -32.20
N GLN A 3 -16.38 28.74 -30.88
CA GLN A 3 -15.99 27.44 -30.33
C GLN A 3 -17.21 26.51 -30.43
N GLU A 4 -17.25 25.69 -31.47
CA GLU A 4 -18.16 24.55 -31.51
C GLU A 4 -17.79 23.57 -30.39
N LEU A 5 -18.73 23.34 -29.50
CA LEU A 5 -18.73 22.28 -28.50
C LEU A 5 -18.44 20.95 -29.20
N GLN A 6 -17.29 20.33 -28.91
CA GLN A 6 -16.96 18.99 -29.41
C GLN A 6 -18.02 18.01 -28.91
N ARG A 7 -18.92 17.58 -29.80
CA ARG A 7 -19.83 16.45 -29.56
C ARG A 7 -19.00 15.19 -29.23
N PRO A 8 -19.39 14.40 -28.22
CA PRO A 8 -18.76 13.10 -27.97
C PRO A 8 -18.87 12.21 -29.21
N SER A 9 -17.85 11.40 -29.47
CA SER A 9 -17.81 10.53 -30.65
C SER A 9 -18.96 9.51 -30.62
N PRO A 10 -19.58 9.20 -31.77
CA PRO A 10 -20.64 8.19 -31.86
C PRO A 10 -20.23 6.83 -31.30
N GLU A 11 -18.95 6.45 -31.41
CA GLU A 11 -18.40 5.23 -30.82
C GLU A 11 -18.43 5.20 -29.29
N LYS A 12 -18.20 6.34 -28.62
CA LYS A 12 -18.34 6.42 -27.16
C LYS A 12 -19.79 6.25 -26.71
N LEU A 13 -20.73 6.82 -27.47
CA LEU A 13 -22.17 6.64 -27.22
C LEU A 13 -22.63 5.21 -27.52
N LEU A 14 -22.08 4.57 -28.56
CA LEU A 14 -22.35 3.18 -28.90
C LEU A 14 -21.79 2.20 -27.86
N GLN A 15 -20.58 2.43 -27.34
CA GLN A 15 -20.02 1.64 -26.23
C GLN A 15 -20.86 1.75 -24.95
N GLN A 16 -21.44 2.92 -24.68
CA GLN A 16 -22.35 3.12 -23.54
C GLN A 16 -23.70 2.43 -23.69
N LEU A 17 -24.13 2.12 -24.93
CA LEU A 17 -25.42 1.46 -25.22
C LEU A 17 -25.30 -0.06 -25.44
N SER A 18 -24.09 -0.61 -25.51
CA SER A 18 -23.86 -2.03 -25.88
C SER A 18 -23.59 -2.96 -24.69
N SER A 19 -23.64 -2.48 -23.46
CA SER A 19 -23.68 -3.34 -22.26
C SER A 19 -25.13 -3.77 -21.98
N PRO A 20 -25.40 -5.05 -21.68
CA PRO A 20 -26.74 -5.49 -21.26
C PRO A 20 -27.20 -4.68 -20.04
N PRO A 21 -28.51 -4.38 -19.91
CA PRO A 21 -29.01 -3.55 -18.81
C PRO A 21 -28.83 -4.31 -17.49
N ARG A 22 -27.83 -3.91 -16.72
CA ARG A 22 -27.65 -4.34 -15.32
C ARG A 22 -28.75 -3.67 -14.48
N GLY A 23 -29.34 -4.43 -13.56
CA GLY A 23 -30.27 -3.92 -12.56
C GLY A 23 -29.59 -2.96 -11.60
N LYS A 24 -30.38 -2.16 -10.90
CA LYS A 24 -29.90 -1.14 -9.95
C LYS A 24 -29.82 -1.69 -8.54
N LEU A 25 -28.75 -1.34 -7.85
CA LEU A 25 -28.54 -1.70 -6.45
C LEU A 25 -28.85 -0.52 -5.53
N LYS A 26 -29.82 -0.71 -4.64
CA LYS A 26 -30.15 0.26 -3.57
C LYS A 26 -29.84 -0.33 -2.21
N ILE A 27 -28.96 0.34 -1.46
CA ILE A 27 -28.52 -0.11 -0.14
C ILE A 27 -29.11 0.80 0.94
N PHE A 28 -29.82 0.19 1.90
CA PHE A 28 -30.22 0.84 3.14
C PHE A 28 -29.12 0.63 4.18
N PHE A 29 -28.31 1.67 4.38
CA PHE A 29 -27.11 1.63 5.21
C PHE A 29 -27.37 2.22 6.59
N GLY A 30 -26.76 1.68 7.63
CA GLY A 30 -26.92 2.21 8.99
C GLY A 30 -25.76 1.88 9.92
N ALA A 31 -25.71 2.60 11.04
CA ALA A 31 -24.64 2.47 12.02
C ALA A 31 -24.62 1.12 12.74
N CYS A 32 -25.78 0.49 12.95
CA CYS A 32 -25.90 -0.80 13.63
C CYS A 32 -27.29 -1.42 13.44
N ALA A 33 -27.50 -2.61 14.03
CA ALA A 33 -28.82 -3.23 14.12
C ALA A 33 -29.78 -2.36 14.97
N GLY A 34 -31.07 -2.35 14.61
CA GLY A 34 -32.12 -1.63 15.35
C GLY A 34 -32.43 -0.21 14.86
N VAL A 35 -31.60 0.40 14.00
CA VAL A 35 -31.87 1.75 13.45
C VAL A 35 -33.04 1.79 12.45
N GLY A 36 -33.54 0.63 12.00
CA GLY A 36 -34.73 0.54 11.15
C GLY A 36 -34.49 0.28 9.65
N LYS A 37 -33.29 -0.18 9.25
CA LYS A 37 -32.95 -0.44 7.83
C LYS A 37 -33.96 -1.34 7.11
N THR A 38 -34.26 -2.51 7.67
CA THR A 38 -35.25 -3.46 7.10
C THR A 38 -36.64 -2.83 7.00
N PHE A 39 -37.03 -2.05 8.01
CA PHE A 39 -38.32 -1.34 8.00
C PHE A 39 -38.38 -0.32 6.86
N ALA A 40 -37.33 0.50 6.69
CA ALA A 40 -37.23 1.48 5.60
C ALA A 40 -37.22 0.80 4.22
N MET A 41 -36.51 -0.32 4.08
CA MET A 41 -36.49 -1.13 2.85
C MET A 41 -37.87 -1.66 2.49
N LEU A 42 -38.60 -2.24 3.45
CA LEU A 42 -39.96 -2.74 3.23
C LEU A 42 -40.97 -1.62 2.93
N GLN A 43 -40.84 -0.48 3.60
CA GLN A 43 -41.68 0.69 3.34
C GLN A 43 -41.51 1.19 1.90
N GLU A 44 -40.26 1.25 1.41
CA GLU A 44 -39.99 1.59 0.02
C GLU A 44 -40.52 0.53 -0.95
N GLY A 45 -40.35 -0.76 -0.63
CA GLY A 45 -40.91 -1.86 -1.43
C GLY A 45 -42.44 -1.80 -1.57
N ARG A 46 -43.16 -1.47 -0.49
CA ARG A 46 -44.61 -1.23 -0.53
C ARG A 46 -44.96 -0.04 -1.41
N ARG A 47 -44.24 1.08 -1.27
CA ARG A 47 -44.46 2.28 -2.08
C ARG A 47 -44.33 1.98 -3.58
N LEU A 48 -43.35 1.18 -3.98
CA LEU A 48 -43.17 0.77 -5.38
C LEU A 48 -44.27 -0.18 -5.85
N ARG A 49 -44.74 -1.10 -5.01
CA ARG A 49 -45.88 -1.96 -5.33
C ARG A 49 -47.17 -1.17 -5.50
N GLU A 50 -47.42 -0.17 -4.64
CA GLU A 50 -48.57 0.75 -4.77
C GLU A 50 -48.51 1.57 -6.07
N GLN A 51 -47.31 1.81 -6.59
CA GLN A 51 -47.08 2.42 -7.91
C GLN A 51 -47.22 1.43 -9.08
N GLY A 52 -47.51 0.15 -8.80
CA GLY A 52 -47.75 -0.88 -9.81
C GLY A 52 -46.51 -1.66 -10.27
N LEU A 53 -45.36 -1.53 -9.60
CA LEU A 53 -44.15 -2.33 -9.92
C LEU A 53 -44.25 -3.75 -9.34
N ASP A 54 -43.70 -4.74 -10.06
CA ASP A 54 -43.61 -6.13 -9.57
C ASP A 54 -42.48 -6.25 -8.55
N VAL A 55 -42.85 -6.12 -7.27
CA VAL A 55 -41.94 -6.22 -6.12
C VAL A 55 -42.05 -7.61 -5.49
N LEU A 56 -40.93 -8.33 -5.46
CA LEU A 56 -40.80 -9.63 -4.82
C LEU A 56 -39.96 -9.51 -3.53
N VAL A 57 -40.41 -10.14 -2.46
CA VAL A 57 -39.63 -10.30 -1.23
C VAL A 57 -38.88 -11.62 -1.35
N GLY A 58 -37.56 -11.56 -1.50
CA GLY A 58 -36.70 -12.72 -1.60
C GLY A 58 -36.41 -13.33 -0.23
N VAL A 59 -35.77 -12.55 0.64
CA VAL A 59 -35.48 -12.93 2.03
C VAL A 59 -35.51 -11.68 2.91
N VAL A 60 -36.22 -11.76 4.04
CA VAL A 60 -36.34 -10.65 5.00
C VAL A 60 -36.33 -11.21 6.41
N GLU A 61 -35.46 -10.67 7.26
CA GLU A 61 -35.36 -11.09 8.65
C GLU A 61 -36.12 -10.15 9.58
N THR A 62 -37.37 -10.52 9.90
CA THR A 62 -38.21 -9.71 10.80
C THR A 62 -37.76 -9.75 12.27
N HIS A 63 -36.95 -10.75 12.66
CA HIS A 63 -36.53 -10.98 14.04
C HIS A 63 -37.71 -11.01 15.04
N GLY A 64 -38.88 -11.46 14.56
CA GLY A 64 -40.14 -11.52 15.31
C GLY A 64 -40.77 -10.15 15.66
N ARG A 65 -40.31 -9.06 15.05
CA ARG A 65 -40.86 -7.71 15.25
C ARG A 65 -42.20 -7.57 14.54
N ARG A 66 -43.30 -7.43 15.30
CA ARG A 66 -44.68 -7.32 14.78
C ARG A 66 -44.87 -6.18 13.78
N GLU A 67 -44.29 -5.00 14.05
CA GLU A 67 -44.40 -3.83 13.17
C GLU A 67 -43.72 -4.06 11.81
N THR A 68 -42.54 -4.70 11.81
CA THR A 68 -41.81 -5.03 10.57
C THR A 68 -42.50 -6.18 9.81
N ALA A 69 -43.00 -7.20 10.52
CA ALA A 69 -43.75 -8.29 9.92
C ALA A 69 -45.05 -7.80 9.26
N ALA A 70 -45.76 -6.85 9.88
CA ALA A 70 -46.95 -6.24 9.31
C ALA A 70 -46.68 -5.47 8.00
N LEU A 71 -45.42 -5.14 7.66
CA LEU A 71 -45.05 -4.55 6.37
C LEU A 71 -44.95 -5.60 5.23
N LEU A 72 -44.84 -6.88 5.56
CA LEU A 72 -44.84 -7.97 4.58
C LEU A 72 -46.24 -8.27 4.04
N ASP A 73 -47.28 -7.93 4.81
CA ASP A 73 -48.67 -8.16 4.40
C ASP A 73 -48.95 -7.46 3.08
N GLY A 74 -49.43 -8.21 2.09
CA GLY A 74 -49.69 -7.67 0.76
C GLY A 74 -48.45 -7.42 -0.09
N LEU A 75 -47.25 -7.88 0.27
CA LEU A 75 -46.11 -8.06 -0.65
C LEU A 75 -46.06 -9.51 -1.17
N SER A 76 -45.45 -9.73 -2.34
CA SER A 76 -45.31 -11.08 -2.91
C SER A 76 -44.07 -11.73 -2.31
N LEU A 77 -44.23 -12.87 -1.64
CA LEU A 77 -43.14 -13.56 -0.94
C LEU A 77 -42.65 -14.74 -1.76
N LEU A 78 -41.32 -14.83 -1.94
CA LEU A 78 -40.69 -16.02 -2.48
C LEU A 78 -40.58 -17.10 -1.38
N PRO A 79 -41.02 -18.35 -1.63
CA PRO A 79 -40.82 -19.43 -0.66
C PRO A 79 -39.32 -19.68 -0.42
N LEU A 80 -38.91 -19.75 0.83
CA LEU A 80 -37.53 -20.09 1.20
C LEU A 80 -37.25 -21.57 0.96
N LYS A 81 -36.04 -21.89 0.53
CA LYS A 81 -35.58 -23.27 0.29
C LYS A 81 -35.06 -23.87 1.59
N SER A 82 -35.59 -25.03 1.98
CA SER A 82 -35.15 -25.73 3.19
C SER A 82 -33.92 -26.59 2.92
N TRP A 83 -32.83 -26.33 3.65
CA TRP A 83 -31.60 -27.12 3.63
C TRP A 83 -31.46 -27.94 4.90
N THR A 84 -31.11 -29.22 4.78
CA THR A 84 -30.88 -30.10 5.95
C THR A 84 -29.38 -30.20 6.21
N GLN A 85 -28.93 -29.69 7.36
CA GLN A 85 -27.53 -29.76 7.79
C GLN A 85 -27.48 -30.27 9.23
N GLN A 86 -26.68 -31.32 9.49
CA GLN A 86 -26.56 -31.96 10.81
C GLN A 86 -27.92 -32.34 11.45
N GLY A 87 -28.90 -32.76 10.63
CA GLY A 87 -30.23 -33.17 11.10
C GLY A 87 -31.20 -32.03 11.44
N ARG A 88 -30.81 -30.75 11.30
CA ARG A 88 -31.69 -29.58 11.43
C ARG A 88 -32.00 -28.98 10.06
N GLN A 89 -33.22 -28.48 9.88
CA GLN A 89 -33.64 -27.76 8.67
C GLN A 89 -33.46 -26.26 8.85
N TYR A 90 -32.77 -25.61 7.92
CA TYR A 90 -32.57 -24.18 7.86
C TYR A 90 -33.20 -23.61 6.59
N PRO A 91 -34.07 -22.60 6.69
CA PRO A 91 -34.61 -21.91 5.52
C PRO A 91 -33.58 -20.91 4.96
N GLU A 92 -33.35 -20.93 3.65
CA GLU A 92 -32.39 -20.06 2.96
C GLU A 92 -33.02 -19.45 1.68
N PHE A 93 -32.46 -18.33 1.22
CA PHE A 93 -32.89 -17.67 -0.01
C PHE A 93 -32.72 -18.57 -1.26
N ASP A 94 -33.77 -18.68 -2.08
CA ASP A 94 -33.74 -19.43 -3.34
C ASP A 94 -33.43 -18.51 -4.53
N LEU A 95 -32.14 -18.38 -4.84
CA LEU A 95 -31.66 -17.56 -5.96
C LEU A 95 -32.21 -18.05 -7.32
N ASP A 96 -32.25 -19.37 -7.55
CA ASP A 96 -32.67 -19.92 -8.85
C ASP A 96 -34.16 -19.65 -9.10
N ALA A 97 -35.00 -19.76 -8.06
CA ALA A 97 -36.41 -19.41 -8.14
C ALA A 97 -36.62 -17.89 -8.34
N ALA A 98 -35.79 -17.05 -7.71
CA ALA A 98 -35.82 -15.60 -7.90
C ALA A 98 -35.48 -15.20 -9.35
N LEU A 99 -34.43 -15.80 -9.93
CA LEU A 99 -34.02 -15.58 -11.32
C LEU A 99 -35.10 -16.07 -12.30
N ALA A 100 -35.71 -17.23 -12.04
CA ALA A 100 -36.79 -17.76 -12.87
C ALA A 100 -38.06 -16.89 -12.83
N ARG A 101 -38.35 -16.25 -11.69
CA ARG A 101 -39.51 -15.36 -11.52
C ARG A 101 -39.32 -13.99 -12.18
N ALA A 102 -38.06 -13.55 -12.33
CA ALA A 102 -37.63 -12.30 -12.95
C ALA A 102 -38.49 -11.06 -12.55
N PRO A 103 -38.59 -10.73 -11.25
CA PRO A 103 -39.32 -9.55 -10.79
C PRO A 103 -38.64 -8.25 -11.26
N ALA A 104 -39.38 -7.14 -11.23
CA ALA A 104 -38.78 -5.83 -11.51
C ALA A 104 -37.86 -5.38 -10.36
N VAL A 105 -38.30 -5.60 -9.11
CA VAL A 105 -37.53 -5.29 -7.90
C VAL A 105 -37.59 -6.47 -6.94
N ILE A 106 -36.45 -6.85 -6.36
CA ILE A 106 -36.38 -7.86 -5.30
C ILE A 106 -35.79 -7.28 -4.01
N LEU A 107 -36.43 -7.59 -2.88
CA LEU A 107 -35.95 -7.22 -1.54
C LEU A 107 -35.15 -8.38 -0.94
N VAL A 108 -33.88 -8.15 -0.64
CA VAL A 108 -32.93 -9.15 -0.11
C VAL A 108 -32.23 -8.56 1.10
N ASP A 109 -32.68 -8.93 2.30
CA ASP A 109 -32.12 -8.42 3.55
C ASP A 109 -30.76 -9.04 3.88
N GLU A 110 -29.97 -8.32 4.69
CA GLU A 110 -28.66 -8.73 5.19
C GLU A 110 -27.61 -9.08 4.12
N LEU A 111 -27.13 -8.07 3.38
CA LEU A 111 -26.14 -8.25 2.30
C LEU A 111 -24.88 -9.02 2.72
N ALA A 112 -24.48 -8.91 3.98
CA ALA A 112 -23.27 -9.51 4.54
C ALA A 112 -23.38 -11.00 4.86
N HIS A 113 -24.60 -11.55 4.83
CA HIS A 113 -24.91 -12.89 5.28
C HIS A 113 -24.08 -13.97 4.55
N SER A 114 -23.66 -14.98 5.31
CA SER A 114 -22.95 -16.15 4.78
C SER A 114 -23.94 -17.26 4.47
N ASN A 115 -24.09 -17.59 3.19
CA ASN A 115 -25.04 -18.61 2.77
C ASN A 115 -24.64 -20.00 3.30
N ILE A 116 -25.62 -20.87 3.49
CA ILE A 116 -25.40 -22.26 3.93
C ILE A 116 -24.46 -23.01 2.97
N MET A 117 -23.57 -23.85 3.52
CA MET A 117 -22.69 -24.72 2.73
C MET A 117 -23.48 -25.64 1.79
N GLY A 118 -23.20 -25.53 0.48
CA GLY A 118 -23.95 -26.21 -0.58
C GLY A 118 -24.81 -25.28 -1.43
N SER A 119 -25.01 -24.03 -0.99
CA SER A 119 -25.58 -22.95 -1.81
C SER A 119 -24.68 -22.60 -2.99
N ARG A 120 -25.26 -22.01 -4.04
CA ARG A 120 -24.55 -21.67 -5.28
C ARG A 120 -23.37 -20.74 -5.06
N HIS A 121 -23.53 -19.75 -4.18
CA HIS A 121 -22.47 -18.86 -3.74
C HIS A 121 -22.29 -18.92 -2.23
N PRO A 122 -21.06 -18.73 -1.72
CA PRO A 122 -20.80 -18.69 -0.28
C PRO A 122 -21.31 -17.41 0.43
N LYS A 123 -21.56 -16.31 -0.31
CA LYS A 123 -21.98 -15.03 0.27
C LYS A 123 -23.19 -14.45 -0.45
N ARG A 124 -24.12 -13.85 0.31
CA ARG A 124 -25.36 -13.28 -0.24
C ARG A 124 -25.13 -12.12 -1.20
N TRP A 125 -24.07 -11.33 -1.01
CA TRP A 125 -23.71 -10.27 -1.96
C TRP A 125 -23.37 -10.79 -3.36
N GLN A 126 -22.93 -12.04 -3.50
CA GLN A 126 -22.69 -12.68 -4.80
C GLN A 126 -24.01 -13.07 -5.47
N ASP A 127 -25.00 -13.50 -4.70
CA ASP A 127 -26.36 -13.74 -5.21
C ASP A 127 -27.00 -12.44 -5.71
N VAL A 128 -26.81 -11.35 -4.95
CA VAL A 128 -27.25 -10.00 -5.36
C VAL A 128 -26.56 -9.57 -6.66
N GLU A 129 -25.26 -9.84 -6.82
CA GLU A 129 -24.55 -9.53 -8.07
C GLU A 129 -25.12 -10.32 -9.27
N GLU A 130 -25.46 -11.59 -9.11
CA GLU A 130 -26.10 -12.38 -10.16
C GLU A 130 -27.50 -11.84 -10.53
N LEU A 131 -28.30 -11.44 -9.53
CA LEU A 131 -29.61 -10.81 -9.76
C LEU A 131 -29.47 -9.49 -10.54
N LEU A 132 -28.51 -8.64 -10.17
CA LEU A 132 -28.25 -7.38 -10.88
C LEU A 132 -27.80 -7.66 -12.32
N ASN A 133 -26.94 -8.66 -12.54
CA ASN A 133 -26.50 -9.03 -13.88
C ASN A 133 -27.63 -9.60 -14.76
N ALA A 134 -28.67 -10.17 -14.15
CA ALA A 134 -29.90 -10.58 -14.82
C ALA A 134 -30.87 -9.41 -15.12
N GLY A 135 -30.53 -8.19 -14.73
CA GLY A 135 -31.35 -6.99 -14.97
C GLY A 135 -32.43 -6.73 -13.91
N ILE A 136 -32.36 -7.40 -12.76
CA ILE A 136 -33.32 -7.25 -11.65
C ILE A 136 -32.80 -6.18 -10.69
N ASP A 137 -33.63 -5.20 -10.33
CA ASP A 137 -33.25 -4.19 -9.31
C ASP A 137 -33.28 -4.83 -7.92
N VAL A 138 -32.25 -4.61 -7.10
CA VAL A 138 -32.11 -5.24 -5.78
C VAL A 138 -32.06 -4.18 -4.68
N PHE A 139 -32.94 -4.33 -3.70
CA PHE A 139 -32.90 -3.54 -2.46
C PHE A 139 -32.38 -4.41 -1.33
N THR A 140 -31.39 -3.90 -0.59
CA THR A 140 -30.73 -4.67 0.46
C THR A 140 -30.35 -3.79 1.66
N THR A 141 -29.98 -4.41 2.78
CA THR A 141 -29.55 -3.69 3.97
C THR A 141 -28.14 -4.10 4.39
N VAL A 142 -27.38 -3.15 4.94
CA VAL A 142 -26.03 -3.39 5.45
C VAL A 142 -25.72 -2.46 6.62
N ASN A 143 -24.89 -2.92 7.56
CA ASN A 143 -24.39 -2.09 8.66
C ASN A 143 -22.92 -1.72 8.45
N VAL A 144 -22.47 -0.63 9.10
CA VAL A 144 -21.08 -0.19 9.06
C VAL A 144 -20.09 -1.29 9.50
N GLN A 145 -20.45 -2.13 10.47
CA GLN A 145 -19.59 -3.22 10.95
C GLN A 145 -19.32 -4.32 9.92
N HIS A 146 -20.13 -4.43 8.88
CA HIS A 146 -19.99 -5.46 7.86
C HIS A 146 -19.12 -4.99 6.69
N LEU A 147 -18.74 -3.71 6.62
CA LEU A 147 -17.78 -3.25 5.61
C LEU A 147 -16.38 -3.74 5.99
N GLU A 148 -15.71 -4.41 5.06
CA GLU A 148 -14.43 -5.05 5.29
C GLU A 148 -13.36 -4.06 5.77
N SER A 149 -13.24 -2.89 5.12
CA SER A 149 -12.28 -1.84 5.52
C SER A 149 -12.51 -1.25 6.91
N LEU A 150 -13.74 -1.32 7.44
CA LEU A 150 -14.12 -0.74 8.72
C LEU A 150 -14.23 -1.78 9.84
N ASN A 151 -14.11 -3.08 9.53
CA ASN A 151 -14.33 -4.16 10.49
C ASN A 151 -13.37 -4.08 11.68
N ASP A 152 -12.08 -3.85 11.43
CA ASP A 152 -11.05 -3.73 12.49
C ASP A 152 -11.27 -2.50 13.37
N VAL A 153 -11.62 -1.37 12.75
CA VAL A 153 -11.91 -0.12 13.45
C VAL A 153 -13.13 -0.28 14.36
N VAL A 154 -14.21 -0.86 13.83
CA VAL A 154 -15.43 -1.15 14.59
C VAL A 154 -15.18 -2.17 15.68
N GLY A 155 -14.36 -3.19 15.42
CA GLY A 155 -13.94 -4.18 16.41
C GLY A 155 -13.17 -3.56 17.59
N SER A 156 -12.32 -2.55 17.32
CA SER A 156 -11.60 -1.83 18.38
C SER A 156 -12.53 -0.99 19.27
N ILE A 157 -13.63 -0.47 18.71
CA ILE A 157 -14.62 0.34 19.43
C ILE A 157 -15.57 -0.54 20.26
N THR A 158 -16.07 -1.62 19.63
CA THR A 158 -17.16 -2.43 20.19
C THR A 158 -16.66 -3.65 20.97
N GLY A 159 -15.41 -4.06 20.78
CA GLY A 159 -14.83 -5.28 21.35
C GLY A 159 -15.29 -6.57 20.66
N ILE A 160 -16.10 -6.47 19.59
CA ILE A 160 -16.66 -7.63 18.89
C ILE A 160 -16.19 -7.60 17.43
N ARG A 161 -15.55 -8.67 16.98
CA ARG A 161 -15.18 -8.85 15.57
C ARG A 161 -16.28 -9.61 14.83
N VAL A 162 -16.72 -9.06 13.71
CA VAL A 162 -17.80 -9.62 12.90
C VAL A 162 -17.19 -10.43 11.77
N ARG A 163 -17.54 -11.72 11.68
CA ARG A 163 -17.02 -12.63 10.63
C ARG A 163 -17.71 -12.47 9.28
N GLU A 164 -18.89 -11.86 9.28
CA GLU A 164 -19.70 -11.62 8.09
C GLU A 164 -19.42 -10.24 7.53
N THR A 165 -18.74 -10.20 6.38
CA THR A 165 -18.30 -8.95 5.74
C THR A 165 -18.73 -8.87 4.27
N VAL A 166 -18.82 -7.63 3.79
CA VAL A 166 -19.04 -7.23 2.40
C VAL A 166 -17.81 -6.45 1.95
N PRO A 167 -17.20 -6.80 0.80
CA PRO A 167 -16.11 -6.02 0.23
C PRO A 167 -16.57 -4.60 -0.11
N ASP A 168 -15.75 -3.61 0.22
CA ASP A 168 -16.00 -2.19 -0.09
C ASP A 168 -16.43 -1.91 -1.55
N PRO A 169 -15.82 -2.55 -2.59
CA PRO A 169 -16.23 -2.31 -3.97
C PRO A 169 -17.70 -2.64 -4.25
N ILE A 170 -18.29 -3.63 -3.57
CA ILE A 170 -19.70 -3.98 -3.75
C ILE A 170 -20.61 -2.88 -3.18
N PHE A 171 -20.22 -2.29 -2.05
CA PHE A 171 -20.92 -1.14 -1.47
C PHE A 171 -20.78 0.10 -2.37
N ASP A 172 -19.60 0.32 -2.94
CA ASP A 172 -19.31 1.49 -3.79
C ASP A 172 -19.98 1.41 -5.17
N LEU A 173 -20.25 0.20 -5.65
CA LEU A 173 -21.01 -0.05 -6.89
C LEU A 173 -22.52 0.24 -6.76
N ALA A 174 -23.04 0.48 -5.55
CA ALA A 174 -24.47 0.77 -5.36
C ALA A 174 -24.89 2.08 -6.06
N ASP A 175 -25.99 2.03 -6.80
CA ASP A 175 -26.56 3.20 -7.48
C ASP A 175 -27.10 4.23 -6.48
N GLU A 176 -27.73 3.75 -5.41
CA GLU A 176 -28.32 4.59 -4.36
C GLU A 176 -28.00 4.03 -2.98
N ILE A 177 -27.54 4.90 -2.08
CA ILE A 177 -27.33 4.56 -0.66
C ILE A 177 -28.23 5.45 0.19
N VAL A 178 -29.14 4.81 0.91
CA VAL A 178 -30.05 5.48 1.84
C VAL A 178 -29.51 5.28 3.24
N LEU A 179 -28.99 6.35 3.84
CA LEU A 179 -28.58 6.33 5.23
C LEU A 179 -29.81 6.34 6.15
N VAL A 180 -30.00 5.24 6.88
CA VAL A 180 -31.01 5.09 7.93
C VAL A 180 -30.33 5.37 9.27
N ASP A 181 -30.50 6.60 9.75
CA ASP A 181 -29.87 7.11 10.96
C ASP A 181 -30.88 7.30 12.09
N LEU A 182 -30.45 7.00 13.31
CA LEU A 182 -31.22 7.19 14.54
C LEU A 182 -30.26 7.71 15.61
N THR A 183 -30.71 8.59 16.50
CA THR A 183 -29.82 9.07 17.56
C THR A 183 -29.49 7.93 18.54
N PRO A 184 -28.31 7.95 19.19
CA PRO A 184 -27.96 6.93 20.19
C PRO A 184 -28.97 6.80 21.33
N ASP A 185 -29.59 7.92 21.74
CA ASP A 185 -30.58 7.94 22.81
C ASP A 185 -31.90 7.30 22.34
N ASP A 186 -32.36 7.61 21.12
CA ASP A 186 -33.55 6.97 20.53
C ASP A 186 -33.33 5.46 20.31
N LEU A 187 -32.13 5.04 19.91
CA LEU A 187 -31.83 3.63 19.68
C LEU A 187 -31.86 2.84 20.99
N ARG A 188 -31.30 3.42 22.05
CA ARG A 188 -31.37 2.84 23.40
C ARG A 188 -32.79 2.81 23.93
N GLN A 189 -33.59 3.84 23.66
CA GLN A 189 -35.01 3.84 24.02
C GLN A 189 -35.75 2.71 23.29
N ARG A 190 -35.52 2.52 21.99
CA ARG A 190 -36.10 1.39 21.24
C ARG A 190 -35.66 0.03 21.76
N LEU A 191 -34.41 -0.09 22.23
CA LEU A 191 -33.92 -1.30 22.89
C LEU A 191 -34.66 -1.55 24.22
N ALA A 192 -34.82 -0.52 25.05
CA ALA A 192 -35.55 -0.59 26.32
C ALA A 192 -37.05 -0.91 26.13
N GLU A 193 -37.64 -0.47 25.02
CA GLU A 193 -39.01 -0.79 24.62
C GLU A 193 -39.14 -2.20 23.99
N GLY A 194 -38.06 -2.99 23.91
CA GLY A 194 -38.07 -4.34 23.34
C GLY A 194 -38.23 -4.39 21.81
N LYS A 195 -38.02 -3.27 21.11
CA LYS A 195 -38.23 -3.15 19.65
C LYS A 195 -37.03 -3.58 18.80
N VAL A 196 -35.90 -3.94 19.43
CA VAL A 196 -34.65 -4.30 18.73
C VAL A 196 -34.32 -5.79 18.83
N TYR A 197 -34.60 -6.47 19.95
CA TYR A 197 -34.38 -7.92 20.13
C TYR A 197 -35.51 -8.58 20.93
N ILE A 198 -35.77 -9.87 20.67
CA ILE A 198 -36.61 -10.73 21.50
C ILE A 198 -35.70 -11.42 22.53
N ALA A 199 -36.09 -11.35 23.80
CA ALA A 199 -35.35 -11.88 24.94
C ALA A 199 -35.01 -13.36 24.75
N GLY A 200 -33.74 -13.73 24.88
CA GLY A 200 -33.36 -15.14 24.88
C GLY A 200 -31.86 -15.44 24.86
N GLN A 201 -31.03 -14.77 24.06
CA GLN A 201 -29.61 -15.16 23.96
C GLN A 201 -28.71 -13.93 23.74
N ALA A 202 -27.77 -13.72 24.68
CA ALA A 202 -26.68 -12.73 24.69
C ALA A 202 -26.92 -11.30 25.27
N GLU A 203 -27.70 -11.15 26.35
CA GLU A 203 -27.88 -9.83 27.03
C GLU A 203 -26.55 -9.13 27.37
N ARG A 204 -25.55 -9.86 27.91
CA ARG A 204 -24.28 -9.26 28.36
C ARG A 204 -23.38 -8.73 27.23
N ALA A 205 -23.35 -9.39 26.07
CA ALA A 205 -22.55 -8.94 24.93
C ALA A 205 -23.23 -7.74 24.20
N ILE A 206 -24.56 -7.73 24.19
CA ILE A 206 -25.38 -6.66 23.65
C ILE A 206 -25.25 -5.38 24.50
N GLU A 207 -25.21 -5.48 25.82
CA GLU A 207 -24.99 -4.33 26.72
C GLU A 207 -23.66 -3.59 26.46
N HIS A 208 -22.62 -4.32 26.08
CA HIS A 208 -21.33 -3.73 25.70
C HIS A 208 -21.37 -3.06 24.32
N PHE A 209 -22.07 -3.66 23.36
CA PHE A 209 -22.20 -3.10 22.00
C PHE A 209 -23.03 -1.81 21.97
N PHE A 210 -24.16 -1.76 22.68
CA PHE A 210 -25.10 -0.61 22.69
C PHE A 210 -24.77 0.48 23.72
N ARG A 211 -23.51 0.61 24.13
CA ARG A 211 -23.04 1.74 24.95
C ARG A 211 -23.11 3.04 24.16
N LYS A 212 -23.50 4.14 24.81
CA LYS A 212 -23.68 5.45 24.16
C LYS A 212 -22.43 5.90 23.38
N GLY A 213 -21.23 5.72 23.94
CA GLY A 213 -19.98 6.03 23.26
C GLY A 213 -19.77 5.22 21.97
N ASN A 214 -20.02 3.91 22.02
CA ASN A 214 -19.88 3.02 20.86
C ASN A 214 -20.87 3.41 19.75
N LEU A 215 -22.12 3.70 20.11
CA LEU A 215 -23.15 4.13 19.16
C LEU A 215 -22.82 5.47 18.48
N ILE A 216 -22.23 6.42 19.22
CA ILE A 216 -21.77 7.69 18.64
C ILE A 216 -20.68 7.43 17.59
N ALA A 217 -19.69 6.61 17.93
CA ALA A 217 -18.59 6.29 17.02
C ALA A 217 -19.06 5.53 15.77
N LEU A 218 -19.93 4.54 15.92
CA LEU A 218 -20.52 3.81 14.79
C LEU A 218 -21.35 4.73 13.87
N ARG A 219 -22.08 5.69 14.47
CA ARG A 219 -22.84 6.70 13.72
C ARG A 219 -21.93 7.64 12.95
N GLU A 220 -20.83 8.09 13.55
CA GLU A 220 -19.81 8.90 12.88
C GLU A 220 -19.21 8.16 11.68
N LEU A 221 -18.82 6.89 11.85
CA LEU A 221 -18.27 6.07 10.78
C LEU A 221 -19.29 5.87 9.63
N ALA A 222 -20.56 5.64 9.95
CA ALA A 222 -21.61 5.50 8.94
C ALA A 222 -21.86 6.80 8.16
N LEU A 223 -21.89 7.94 8.85
CA LEU A 223 -22.04 9.27 8.22
C LEU A 223 -20.86 9.59 7.31
N ARG A 224 -19.64 9.35 7.80
CA ARG A 224 -18.42 9.58 7.03
C ARG A 224 -18.36 8.72 5.78
N ARG A 225 -18.64 7.42 5.88
CA ARG A 225 -18.65 6.53 4.71
C ARG A 225 -19.70 6.92 3.68
N THR A 226 -20.86 7.38 4.14
CA THR A 226 -21.91 7.90 3.24
C THR A 226 -21.44 9.19 2.54
N ALA A 227 -20.78 10.10 3.26
CA ALA A 227 -20.23 11.32 2.69
C ALA A 227 -19.15 11.04 1.63
N ASP A 228 -18.24 10.10 1.91
CA ASP A 228 -17.21 9.68 0.95
C ASP A 228 -17.84 9.16 -0.36
N ARG A 229 -18.90 8.36 -0.27
CA ARG A 229 -19.65 7.88 -1.45
C ARG A 229 -20.29 9.03 -2.24
N VAL A 230 -20.92 9.98 -1.55
CA VAL A 230 -21.55 11.15 -2.19
C VAL A 230 -20.50 12.00 -2.92
N ASP A 231 -19.31 12.14 -2.34
CA ASP A 231 -18.17 12.81 -2.98
C ASP A 231 -17.75 12.10 -4.26
N ASP A 232 -17.66 10.76 -4.26
CA ASP A 232 -17.33 9.97 -5.46
C ASP A 232 -18.42 10.02 -6.53
N GLN A 233 -19.70 10.01 -6.15
CA GLN A 233 -20.81 10.23 -7.10
C GLN A 233 -20.74 11.62 -7.73
N MET A 234 -20.40 12.65 -6.95
CA MET A 234 -20.19 14.00 -7.48
C MET A 234 -19.01 14.05 -8.45
N ARG A 235 -17.90 13.36 -8.16
CA ARG A 235 -16.74 13.28 -9.06
C ARG A 235 -17.10 12.57 -10.38
N ALA A 236 -17.74 11.40 -10.30
CA ALA A 236 -18.14 10.65 -11.48
C ALA A 236 -19.14 11.44 -12.35
N TRP A 237 -20.08 12.16 -11.73
CA TRP A 237 -21.02 13.02 -12.46
C TRP A 237 -20.33 14.23 -13.13
N ARG A 238 -19.30 14.81 -12.49
CA ARG A 238 -18.49 15.92 -13.06
C ARG A 238 -17.72 15.51 -14.31
N ASP A 239 -17.17 14.30 -14.35
CA ASP A 239 -16.47 13.80 -15.54
C ASP A 239 -17.40 13.65 -16.76
N HIS A 240 -18.71 13.51 -16.53
CA HIS A 240 -19.71 13.34 -17.58
C HIS A 240 -20.28 14.68 -18.12
N LYS A 241 -20.25 15.77 -17.35
CA LYS A 241 -20.66 17.12 -17.78
C LYS A 241 -19.49 18.09 -17.71
N GLY A 242 -18.77 18.20 -18.82
CA GLY A 242 -17.45 18.85 -18.90
C GLY A 242 -17.24 20.13 -18.08
N ARG A 243 -16.12 20.13 -17.33
CA ARG A 243 -15.09 21.18 -17.12
C ARG A 243 -15.44 22.67 -16.95
N GLU A 244 -16.70 23.09 -16.75
CA GLU A 244 -17.00 24.54 -16.83
C GLU A 244 -17.37 25.25 -15.52
N GLN A 245 -17.59 24.56 -14.39
CA GLN A 245 -17.76 25.26 -13.11
C GLN A 245 -17.05 24.54 -11.96
N VAL A 246 -16.10 25.24 -11.33
CA VAL A 246 -15.55 24.86 -10.03
C VAL A 246 -16.63 25.20 -8.99
N TRP A 247 -17.22 24.19 -8.37
CA TRP A 247 -18.18 24.41 -7.29
C TRP A 247 -17.41 24.60 -5.98
N HIS A 248 -17.64 25.74 -5.31
CA HIS A 248 -17.00 26.12 -4.05
C HIS A 248 -17.48 25.26 -2.86
N THR A 249 -17.19 23.96 -2.87
CA THR A 249 -17.51 23.06 -1.74
C THR A 249 -16.31 22.86 -0.81
N ARG A 250 -15.08 23.08 -1.30
CA ARG A 250 -13.87 23.10 -0.47
C ARG A 250 -13.12 24.40 -0.69
N ASP A 251 -12.74 25.04 0.41
CA ASP A 251 -11.79 26.13 0.36
C ASP A 251 -10.42 25.52 0.02
N ALA A 252 -9.82 25.96 -1.09
CA ALA A 252 -8.49 25.51 -1.52
C ALA A 252 -7.74 26.70 -2.12
N VAL A 253 -6.46 26.85 -1.75
CA VAL A 253 -5.70 28.09 -1.95
C VAL A 253 -4.55 27.91 -2.93
N LEU A 254 -4.47 28.76 -3.95
CA LEU A 254 -3.35 28.84 -4.89
C LEU A 254 -2.51 30.10 -4.66
N LEU A 255 -1.29 29.92 -4.17
CA LEU A 255 -0.30 30.98 -4.05
C LEU A 255 0.49 31.16 -5.35
N CYS A 256 0.49 32.36 -5.91
CA CYS A 256 1.30 32.70 -7.07
C CYS A 256 2.57 33.45 -6.65
N ILE A 257 3.73 32.82 -6.83
CA ILE A 257 5.04 33.40 -6.55
C ILE A 257 5.57 34.09 -7.82
N GLY A 258 5.97 35.36 -7.67
CA GLY A 258 6.45 36.20 -8.78
C GLY A 258 7.89 36.68 -8.63
N GLU A 259 8.33 37.52 -9.57
CA GLU A 259 9.70 38.04 -9.67
C GLU A 259 10.07 39.12 -8.63
N SER A 260 9.09 39.77 -8.00
CA SER A 260 9.32 40.90 -7.08
C SER A 260 9.69 40.46 -5.66
N ALA A 261 10.26 41.37 -4.87
CA ALA A 261 10.79 41.11 -3.53
C ALA A 261 9.70 40.98 -2.44
N GLY A 262 9.91 40.14 -1.43
CA GLY A 262 8.94 39.91 -0.33
C GLY A 262 8.00 38.71 -0.55
N ASN A 263 8.44 37.70 -1.32
CA ASN A 263 7.68 36.46 -1.51
C ASN A 263 7.52 35.67 -0.20
N GLU A 264 8.42 35.81 0.78
CA GLU A 264 8.31 35.12 2.07
C GLU A 264 7.08 35.53 2.88
N LYS A 265 6.77 36.83 2.94
CA LYS A 265 5.56 37.33 3.61
C LYS A 265 4.30 36.78 2.94
N LEU A 266 4.33 36.73 1.62
CA LEU A 266 3.24 36.18 0.80
C LEU A 266 2.99 34.71 1.16
N VAL A 267 4.06 33.91 1.21
CA VAL A 267 4.04 32.49 1.61
C VAL A 267 3.48 32.33 3.01
N ARG A 268 4.00 33.07 4.01
CA ARG A 268 3.50 33.01 5.41
C ARG A 268 2.04 33.45 5.53
N THR A 269 1.56 34.33 4.65
CA THR A 269 0.16 34.78 4.66
C THR A 269 -0.76 33.74 4.04
N ALA A 270 -0.34 33.10 2.95
CA ALA A 270 -1.06 31.99 2.33
C ALA A 270 -1.14 30.77 3.25
N ALA A 271 -0.03 30.39 3.91
CA ALA A 271 0.00 29.30 4.88
C ALA A 271 -0.97 29.54 6.05
N ARG A 272 -1.01 30.77 6.59
CA ARG A 272 -1.97 31.13 7.64
C ARG A 272 -3.42 31.10 7.17
N LEU A 273 -3.68 31.50 5.92
CA LEU A 273 -5.01 31.43 5.33
C LEU A 273 -5.45 29.98 5.13
N ALA A 274 -4.58 29.14 4.57
CA ALA A 274 -4.84 27.72 4.38
C ALA A 274 -5.10 27.00 5.71
N ALA A 275 -4.26 27.23 6.72
CA ALA A 275 -4.45 26.66 8.05
C ALA A 275 -5.76 27.11 8.73
N LYS A 276 -6.18 28.37 8.51
CA LYS A 276 -7.45 28.87 9.06
C LYS A 276 -8.68 28.26 8.37
N LEU A 277 -8.55 27.89 7.11
CA LEU A 277 -9.61 27.29 6.30
C LEU A 277 -9.59 25.75 6.33
N ASP A 278 -8.63 25.15 7.04
CA ASP A 278 -8.31 23.72 6.99
C ASP A 278 -8.23 23.18 5.55
N ALA A 279 -7.56 23.96 4.71
CA ALA A 279 -7.62 23.87 3.26
C ALA A 279 -6.28 23.38 2.68
N PRO A 280 -6.29 22.49 1.67
CA PRO A 280 -5.10 22.22 0.89
C PRO A 280 -4.68 23.50 0.13
N TRP A 281 -3.37 23.71 0.03
CA TRP A 281 -2.84 24.87 -0.66
C TRP A 281 -1.60 24.56 -1.49
N HIS A 282 -1.52 25.24 -2.62
CA HIS A 282 -0.48 25.03 -3.62
C HIS A 282 0.30 26.33 -3.80
N ALA A 283 1.59 26.25 -4.08
CA ALA A 283 2.41 27.39 -4.44
C ALA A 283 3.05 27.19 -5.82
N VAL A 284 2.74 28.10 -6.74
CA VAL A 284 3.18 27.99 -8.12
C VAL A 284 4.04 29.16 -8.56
N TYR A 285 5.00 28.84 -9.41
CA TYR A 285 5.80 29.81 -10.16
C TYR A 285 5.67 29.49 -11.65
N VAL A 286 5.35 30.50 -12.48
CA VAL A 286 5.27 30.33 -13.93
C VAL A 286 6.56 30.82 -14.59
N GLU A 287 7.33 29.89 -15.15
CA GLU A 287 8.44 30.19 -16.03
C GLU A 287 7.95 30.65 -17.40
N THR A 288 8.15 31.94 -17.69
CA THR A 288 7.96 32.49 -19.04
C THR A 288 9.30 32.69 -19.75
N PRO A 289 9.34 32.77 -21.10
CA PRO A 289 10.57 33.00 -21.86
C PRO A 289 11.33 34.28 -21.49
N ARG A 290 10.65 35.27 -20.91
CA ARG A 290 11.26 36.49 -20.36
C ARG A 290 11.91 36.23 -19.01
N LEU A 291 11.24 35.48 -18.14
CA LEU A 291 11.69 35.13 -16.79
C LEU A 291 12.84 34.11 -16.80
N HIS A 292 12.97 33.29 -17.86
CA HIS A 292 14.11 32.39 -18.03
C HIS A 292 15.46 33.12 -18.22
N LYS A 293 15.44 34.44 -18.53
CA LYS A 293 16.65 35.28 -18.66
C LYS A 293 16.99 36.05 -17.37
N LEU A 294 16.30 35.80 -16.26
CA LEU A 294 16.54 36.51 -15.01
C LEU A 294 17.98 36.28 -14.49
N PRO A 295 18.60 37.28 -13.85
CA PRO A 295 19.82 37.11 -13.07
C PRO A 295 19.67 35.98 -12.04
N GLY A 296 20.76 35.22 -11.80
CA GLY A 296 20.74 34.07 -10.88
C GLY A 296 20.28 34.40 -9.46
N GLU A 297 20.56 35.61 -8.97
CA GLU A 297 20.09 36.15 -7.69
C GLU A 297 18.56 36.17 -7.57
N GLN A 298 17.86 36.70 -8.57
CA GLN A 298 16.40 36.80 -8.58
C GLN A 298 15.75 35.41 -8.69
N ARG A 299 16.36 34.53 -9.50
CA ARG A 299 15.91 33.14 -9.62
C ARG A 299 16.00 32.40 -8.28
N ARG A 300 17.11 32.56 -7.54
CA ARG A 300 17.29 31.96 -6.20
C ARG A 300 16.22 32.39 -5.21
N ARG A 301 15.82 33.66 -5.20
CA ARG A 301 14.77 34.14 -4.28
C ARG A 301 13.40 33.51 -4.54
N ILE A 302 13.05 33.28 -5.81
CA ILE A 302 11.80 32.59 -6.18
C ILE A 302 11.83 31.15 -5.67
N LEU A 303 12.97 30.48 -5.85
CA LEU A 303 13.15 29.08 -5.44
C LEU A 303 13.20 28.92 -3.92
N GLN A 304 13.82 29.85 -3.20
CA GLN A 304 13.75 29.94 -1.74
C GLN A 304 12.32 30.13 -1.25
N ALA A 305 11.52 30.95 -1.92
CA ALA A 305 10.12 31.14 -1.56
C ALA A 305 9.26 29.88 -1.84
N LEU A 306 9.51 29.17 -2.94
CA LEU A 306 8.88 27.86 -3.19
C LEU A 306 9.27 26.84 -2.12
N LYS A 307 10.57 26.76 -1.78
CA LYS A 307 11.04 25.85 -0.73
C LYS A 307 10.42 26.18 0.62
N LEU A 308 10.34 27.45 1.00
CA LEU A 308 9.63 27.89 2.20
C LEU A 308 8.15 27.52 2.19
N ALA A 309 7.48 27.60 1.03
CA ALA A 309 6.09 27.17 0.91
C ALA A 309 5.95 25.67 1.13
N GLN A 310 6.85 24.87 0.55
CA GLN A 310 6.91 23.42 0.74
C GLN A 310 7.14 23.06 2.22
N ASP A 311 8.08 23.73 2.89
CA ASP A 311 8.38 23.49 4.31
C ASP A 311 7.20 23.88 5.22
N LEU A 312 6.29 24.74 4.76
CA LEU A 312 5.03 25.10 5.43
C LEU A 312 3.83 24.26 4.96
N GLY A 313 4.07 23.18 4.22
CA GLY A 313 3.04 22.22 3.81
C GLY A 313 2.31 22.53 2.51
N ALA A 314 2.83 23.41 1.65
CA ALA A 314 2.26 23.64 0.31
C ALA A 314 2.70 22.57 -0.69
N GLU A 315 1.80 22.16 -1.58
CA GLU A 315 2.20 21.48 -2.82
C GLU A 315 2.82 22.50 -3.78
N THR A 316 4.03 22.28 -4.28
CA THR A 316 4.73 23.27 -5.10
C THR A 316 4.89 22.84 -6.54
N ALA A 317 4.59 23.74 -7.48
CA ALA A 317 4.74 23.45 -8.91
C ALA A 317 5.42 24.59 -9.68
N THR A 318 6.21 24.23 -10.69
CA THR A 318 6.80 25.18 -11.63
C THR A 318 6.19 24.99 -13.00
N LEU A 319 5.33 25.91 -13.39
CA LEU A 319 4.61 25.87 -14.66
C LEU A 319 5.47 26.49 -15.75
N SER A 320 5.40 25.96 -16.98
CA SER A 320 6.13 26.52 -18.13
C SER A 320 5.14 26.93 -19.21
N ASP A 321 5.02 28.22 -19.46
CA ASP A 321 4.08 28.72 -20.46
C ASP A 321 4.47 30.13 -20.97
N THR A 322 3.86 30.54 -22.07
CA THR A 322 4.06 31.87 -22.66
C THR A 322 3.24 32.95 -21.96
N HIS A 323 2.09 32.59 -21.37
CA HIS A 323 1.14 33.49 -20.72
C HIS A 323 0.91 33.10 -19.25
N GLU A 324 1.51 33.84 -18.32
CA GLU A 324 1.44 33.62 -16.86
C GLU A 324 -0.01 33.45 -16.38
N GLU A 325 -0.90 34.36 -16.79
CA GLU A 325 -2.31 34.36 -16.38
C GLU A 325 -3.08 33.10 -16.77
N ARG A 326 -2.88 32.58 -17.99
CA ARG A 326 -3.61 31.41 -18.49
C ARG A 326 -3.16 30.13 -17.80
N SER A 327 -1.87 30.04 -17.47
CA SER A 327 -1.30 28.88 -16.79
C SER A 327 -1.73 28.80 -15.34
N VAL A 328 -1.78 29.94 -14.65
CA VAL A 328 -2.31 30.01 -13.28
C VAL A 328 -3.78 29.60 -13.26
N LEU A 329 -4.60 30.11 -14.18
CA LEU A 329 -6.02 29.73 -14.26
C LEU A 329 -6.21 28.26 -14.64
N ARG A 330 -5.43 27.75 -15.59
CA ARG A 330 -5.47 26.32 -15.96
C ARG A 330 -5.13 25.45 -14.75
N TYR A 331 -4.03 25.76 -14.06
CA TYR A 331 -3.61 25.02 -12.87
C TYR A 331 -4.64 25.12 -11.74
N ALA A 332 -5.20 26.30 -11.50
CA ALA A 332 -6.26 26.49 -10.52
C ALA A 332 -7.47 25.60 -10.81
N ARG A 333 -7.90 25.48 -12.07
CA ARG A 333 -9.04 24.65 -12.48
C ARG A 333 -8.70 23.14 -12.53
N GLU A 334 -7.47 22.78 -12.87
CA GLU A 334 -7.02 21.38 -12.87
C GLU A 334 -6.89 20.80 -11.45
N HIS A 335 -6.60 21.65 -10.46
CA HIS A 335 -6.41 21.27 -9.06
C HIS A 335 -7.52 21.78 -8.13
N ASP A 336 -8.66 22.25 -8.68
CA ASP A 336 -9.82 22.76 -7.94
C ASP A 336 -9.52 23.85 -6.89
N LEU A 337 -8.56 24.72 -7.18
CA LEU A 337 -8.10 25.78 -6.28
C LEU A 337 -8.94 27.06 -6.46
N GLY A 338 -9.99 27.19 -5.66
CA GLY A 338 -10.96 28.29 -5.77
C GLY A 338 -10.46 29.68 -5.36
N LYS A 339 -9.38 29.78 -4.55
CA LYS A 339 -8.84 31.04 -4.03
C LYS A 339 -7.40 31.30 -4.49
N ILE A 340 -7.18 32.32 -5.30
CA ILE A 340 -5.85 32.70 -5.80
C ILE A 340 -5.26 33.84 -4.95
N VAL A 341 -4.10 33.61 -4.34
CA VAL A 341 -3.34 34.59 -3.55
C VAL A 341 -2.19 35.15 -4.38
N ILE A 342 -2.17 36.47 -4.58
CA ILE A 342 -1.13 37.19 -5.31
C ILE A 342 -0.59 38.39 -4.51
N GLY A 343 0.67 38.75 -4.75
CA GLY A 343 1.29 39.93 -4.15
C GLY A 343 0.89 41.21 -4.88
N ARG A 344 0.62 42.28 -4.12
CA ARG A 344 0.39 43.62 -4.68
C ARG A 344 1.66 44.08 -5.42
N ARG A 345 1.53 44.36 -6.73
CA ARG A 345 2.60 44.95 -7.56
C ARG A 345 2.39 46.46 -7.68
N ALA A 346 3.46 47.27 -7.60
CA ALA A 346 3.36 48.72 -7.82
C ALA A 346 3.00 49.01 -9.29
N SER A 347 1.94 49.77 -9.54
CA SER A 347 1.53 50.08 -10.92
C SER A 347 2.53 51.04 -11.57
N GLN A 348 3.09 50.67 -12.73
CA GLN A 348 3.75 51.65 -13.59
C GLN A 348 2.68 52.60 -14.15
N ARG A 349 2.92 53.91 -13.98
CA ARG A 349 2.00 55.04 -14.21
C ARG A 349 1.44 55.20 -15.64
N TRP A 350 1.71 54.30 -16.59
CA TRP A 350 1.11 54.35 -17.93
C TRP A 350 0.66 52.98 -18.46
N LYS A 351 -0.67 52.88 -18.67
CA LYS A 351 -1.42 52.03 -19.61
C LYS A 351 -0.94 50.57 -19.82
N ARG A 352 -0.85 49.76 -18.77
CA ARG A 352 -1.00 48.29 -18.88
C ARG A 352 -1.88 47.76 -17.77
N ASP A 353 -2.86 46.93 -18.13
CA ASP A 353 -3.65 46.16 -17.16
C ASP A 353 -2.73 45.28 -16.31
N GLY A 354 -2.76 45.48 -14.99
CA GLY A 354 -1.97 44.70 -14.03
C GLY A 354 -2.31 43.20 -14.09
N PHE A 355 -1.36 42.36 -13.66
CA PHE A 355 -1.53 40.89 -13.63
C PHE A 355 -2.83 40.46 -12.91
N ALA A 356 -3.13 41.09 -11.76
CA ALA A 356 -4.38 40.90 -11.02
C ALA A 356 -5.64 41.19 -11.87
N ASN A 357 -5.63 42.29 -12.63
CA ASN A 357 -6.77 42.69 -13.46
C ASN A 357 -6.98 41.72 -14.63
N ARG A 358 -5.88 41.21 -15.21
CA ARG A 358 -5.95 40.19 -16.28
C ARG A 358 -6.47 38.84 -15.77
N LEU A 359 -6.05 38.42 -14.57
CA LEU A 359 -6.59 37.24 -13.89
C LEU A 359 -8.09 37.39 -13.63
N GLY A 360 -8.52 38.49 -13.02
CA GLY A 360 -9.94 38.73 -12.72
C GLY A 360 -10.84 38.79 -13.95
N LYS A 361 -10.34 39.29 -15.10
CA LYS A 361 -11.08 39.29 -16.37
C LYS A 361 -11.24 37.90 -16.99
N LEU A 362 -10.25 37.02 -16.81
CA LEU A 362 -10.19 35.69 -17.44
C LEU A 362 -10.73 34.56 -16.55
N GLY A 363 -10.81 34.79 -15.24
CA GLY A 363 -11.36 33.85 -14.26
C GLY A 363 -12.32 34.54 -13.30
N PRO A 364 -13.51 34.98 -13.75
CA PRO A 364 -14.53 35.56 -12.88
C PRO A 364 -15.11 34.56 -11.88
N ASP A 365 -14.87 33.27 -12.11
CA ASP A 365 -15.24 32.11 -11.29
C ASP A 365 -14.34 31.90 -10.06
N LEU A 366 -13.25 32.64 -9.91
CA LEU A 366 -12.24 32.41 -8.87
C LEU A 366 -12.06 33.64 -7.95
N ASP A 367 -11.87 33.37 -6.66
CA ASP A 367 -11.61 34.41 -5.67
C ASP A 367 -10.17 34.91 -5.78
N LEU A 368 -9.96 36.22 -5.96
CA LEU A 368 -8.62 36.81 -6.05
C LEU A 368 -8.26 37.60 -4.79
N LEU A 369 -7.28 37.12 -4.02
CA LEU A 369 -6.76 37.76 -2.81
C LEU A 369 -5.43 38.48 -3.09
N ILE A 370 -5.41 39.80 -2.90
CA ILE A 370 -4.22 40.64 -3.13
C ILE A 370 -3.59 41.04 -1.80
N VAL A 371 -2.42 40.49 -1.49
CA VAL A 371 -1.69 40.72 -0.23
C VAL A 371 -0.68 41.85 -0.37
N ALA A 372 -0.63 42.75 0.62
CA ALA A 372 0.35 43.85 0.67
C ALA A 372 1.76 43.32 1.00
N ARG A 373 2.78 43.90 0.35
CA ARG A 373 4.21 43.55 0.54
C ARG A 373 4.88 44.60 1.42
N ASP A 374 5.86 44.21 2.24
CA ASP A 374 6.53 45.11 3.21
C ASP A 374 7.54 46.06 2.59
N GLU A 375 7.99 45.83 1.34
CA GLU A 375 8.93 46.71 0.66
C GLU A 375 8.34 47.24 -0.66
N PRO A 376 8.40 48.56 -0.92
CA PRO A 376 8.22 49.08 -2.27
C PRO A 376 9.41 48.64 -3.15
N ASP A 377 9.14 48.25 -4.39
CA ASP A 377 10.12 47.85 -5.43
C ASP A 377 11.21 48.92 -5.74
N SER A 378 11.27 50.05 -5.00
CA SER A 378 12.17 51.19 -5.28
C SER A 378 13.65 50.87 -5.12
N ALA A 379 14.04 49.85 -4.34
CA ALA A 379 15.44 49.48 -4.14
C ALA A 379 16.06 48.70 -5.32
N LEU A 380 15.25 48.19 -6.27
CA LEU A 380 15.72 47.32 -7.37
C LEU A 380 16.05 48.07 -8.67
N SER A 381 16.01 49.41 -8.66
CA SER A 381 16.47 50.24 -9.79
C SER A 381 17.99 50.23 -9.97
N ALA A 382 18.76 49.75 -8.98
CA ALA A 382 20.19 49.55 -9.10
C ALA A 382 20.48 48.25 -9.90
N ARG A 383 20.51 48.38 -11.23
CA ARG A 383 21.02 47.33 -12.12
C ARG A 383 22.34 46.77 -11.57
N PRO A 384 22.49 45.45 -11.33
CA PRO A 384 23.82 44.88 -11.21
C PRO A 384 24.46 44.98 -12.60
N VAL A 385 25.46 45.85 -12.72
CA VAL A 385 26.29 45.97 -13.91
C VAL A 385 26.99 44.62 -14.09
N SER A 386 26.42 43.75 -14.93
CA SER A 386 27.12 42.55 -15.39
C SER A 386 28.33 43.02 -16.18
N ASN A 387 29.53 42.81 -15.65
CA ASN A 387 30.80 43.24 -16.23
C ASN A 387 31.23 42.41 -17.47
N LYS A 388 30.26 42.02 -18.32
CA LYS A 388 30.55 41.52 -19.66
C LYS A 388 30.62 42.74 -20.57
N SER A 389 31.79 42.96 -21.18
CA SER A 389 32.04 44.05 -22.12
C SER A 389 30.85 44.24 -23.06
N ALA A 390 30.34 45.46 -23.17
CA ALA A 390 29.28 45.79 -24.10
C ALA A 390 29.61 45.27 -25.52
N ALA A 391 30.88 45.25 -25.91
CA ALA A 391 31.32 44.74 -27.20
C ALA A 391 30.96 43.27 -27.49
N GLU A 392 30.97 42.37 -26.49
CA GLU A 392 30.63 40.95 -26.70
C GLU A 392 29.12 40.70 -26.81
N LYS A 393 28.29 41.53 -26.16
CA LYS A 393 26.82 41.45 -26.28
C LYS A 393 26.33 41.89 -27.66
N TRP A 394 27.06 42.79 -28.33
CA TRP A 394 26.67 43.34 -29.63
C TRP A 394 27.38 42.71 -30.83
N ARG A 395 28.47 41.92 -30.65
CA ARG A 395 29.18 41.23 -31.75
C ARG A 395 28.29 40.31 -32.59
N LYS A 396 27.58 39.36 -31.96
CA LYS A 396 26.73 38.39 -32.69
C LYS A 396 25.55 39.04 -33.44
N PRO A 397 24.86 40.04 -32.88
CA PRO A 397 23.86 40.83 -33.62
C PRO A 397 24.45 41.64 -34.79
N LEU A 398 25.63 42.26 -34.60
CA LEU A 398 26.27 43.06 -35.65
C LEU A 398 26.74 42.20 -36.84
N GLU A 399 27.30 41.02 -36.59
CA GLU A 399 27.67 40.07 -37.64
C GLU A 399 26.46 39.66 -38.48
N GLY A 400 25.31 39.40 -37.83
CA GLY A 400 24.05 39.11 -38.52
C GLY A 400 23.50 40.29 -39.32
N CYS A 401 23.64 41.52 -38.81
CA CYS A 401 23.21 42.73 -39.55
C CYS A 401 24.12 43.04 -40.75
N ALA A 402 25.44 42.86 -40.62
CA ALA A 402 26.38 43.07 -41.72
C ALA A 402 26.11 42.07 -42.87
N LEU A 403 25.83 40.80 -42.53
CA LEU A 403 25.47 39.80 -43.53
C LEU A 403 24.11 40.08 -44.18
N ALA A 404 23.15 40.59 -43.42
CA ALA A 404 21.86 41.02 -43.95
C ALA A 404 22.03 42.16 -44.97
N VAL A 405 22.87 43.16 -44.66
CA VAL A 405 23.20 44.26 -45.59
C VAL A 405 23.83 43.71 -46.88
N ALA A 406 24.81 42.80 -46.75
CA ALA A 406 25.46 42.18 -47.91
C ALA A 406 24.46 41.41 -48.80
N TRP A 407 23.55 40.65 -48.20
CA TRP A 407 22.50 39.92 -48.93
C TRP A 407 21.50 40.85 -49.63
N CYS A 408 21.12 41.96 -48.99
CA CYS A 408 20.24 42.97 -49.59
C CYS A 408 20.94 43.68 -50.76
N ALA A 409 22.25 43.94 -50.65
CA ALA A 409 23.05 44.51 -51.73
C ALA A 409 23.17 43.55 -52.92
N THR A 410 23.42 42.25 -52.69
CA THR A 410 23.47 41.25 -53.78
C THR A 410 22.12 41.07 -54.45
N LEU A 411 21.02 41.11 -53.70
CA LEU A 411 19.65 41.09 -54.25
C LEU A 411 19.39 42.32 -55.14
N THR A 412 19.81 43.50 -54.70
CA THR A 412 19.62 44.77 -55.43
C THR A 412 20.43 44.81 -56.73
N VAL A 413 21.70 44.37 -56.68
CA VAL A 413 22.58 44.31 -57.87
C VAL A 413 22.10 43.22 -58.83
N GLY A 414 21.72 42.04 -58.32
CA GLY A 414 21.18 40.97 -59.14
C GLY A 414 19.86 41.37 -59.83
N ALA A 415 18.95 42.01 -59.10
CA ALA A 415 17.68 42.47 -59.66
C ALA A 415 17.85 43.54 -60.74
N SER A 416 18.76 44.49 -60.54
CA SER A 416 19.03 45.55 -61.53
C SER A 416 19.75 45.03 -62.79
N TRP A 417 20.53 43.96 -62.70
CA TRP A 417 21.23 43.36 -63.84
C TRP A 417 20.39 42.33 -64.61
N LEU A 418 19.65 41.46 -63.92
CA LEU A 418 18.91 40.35 -64.55
C LEU A 418 17.49 40.71 -65.01
N PHE A 419 16.84 41.69 -64.36
CA PHE A 419 15.41 41.96 -64.52
C PHE A 419 15.07 43.42 -64.89
N PRO A 420 15.74 44.06 -65.87
CA PRO A 420 15.46 45.47 -66.21
C PRO A 420 14.08 45.70 -66.87
N GLN A 421 13.37 44.64 -67.28
CA GLN A 421 12.06 44.70 -67.95
C GLN A 421 10.89 44.15 -67.11
N VAL A 422 11.14 43.80 -65.85
CA VAL A 422 10.14 43.16 -65.00
C VAL A 422 9.29 44.23 -64.30
N ALA A 423 7.98 43.98 -64.18
CA ALA A 423 7.06 44.86 -63.47
C ALA A 423 7.44 45.02 -61.99
N ASP A 424 7.27 46.24 -61.46
CA ASP A 424 7.69 46.63 -60.10
C ASP A 424 7.10 45.71 -59.01
N ALA A 425 5.89 45.19 -59.21
CA ALA A 425 5.24 44.26 -58.31
C ALA A 425 6.03 42.95 -58.09
N ASN A 426 6.66 42.41 -59.12
CA ASN A 426 7.45 41.16 -59.01
C ASN A 426 8.79 41.40 -58.31
N LEU A 427 9.36 42.59 -58.45
CA LEU A 427 10.57 42.99 -57.72
C LEU A 427 10.30 43.10 -56.21
N VAL A 428 9.14 43.64 -55.80
CA VAL A 428 8.72 43.66 -54.39
C VAL A 428 8.66 42.24 -53.79
N MET A 429 8.12 41.27 -54.54
CA MET A 429 8.07 39.87 -54.09
C MET A 429 9.47 39.26 -53.89
N LEU A 430 10.42 39.60 -54.75
CA LEU A 430 11.81 39.15 -54.64
C LEU A 430 12.50 39.73 -53.39
N TYR A 431 12.26 41.01 -53.10
CA TYR A 431 12.77 41.67 -51.89
C TYR A 431 12.14 41.09 -50.62
N LEU A 432 10.84 40.77 -50.65
CA LEU A 432 10.16 40.05 -49.59
C LEU A 432 10.78 38.67 -49.35
N LEU A 433 11.02 37.88 -50.41
CA LEU A 433 11.69 36.59 -50.32
C LEU A 433 13.08 36.71 -49.67
N GLY A 434 13.83 37.76 -50.02
CA GLY A 434 15.11 38.09 -49.39
C GLY A 434 15.01 38.30 -47.88
N VAL A 435 14.00 39.05 -47.43
CA VAL A 435 13.71 39.25 -45.99
C VAL A 435 13.37 37.93 -45.30
N VAL A 436 12.60 37.05 -45.95
CA VAL A 436 12.27 35.71 -45.42
C VAL A 436 13.52 34.86 -45.23
N ILE A 437 14.42 34.83 -46.22
CA ILE A 437 15.68 34.07 -46.13
C ILE A 437 16.55 34.60 -44.98
N VAL A 438 16.68 35.92 -44.83
CA VAL A 438 17.41 36.52 -43.71
C VAL A 438 16.75 36.19 -42.37
N ALA A 439 15.42 36.19 -42.29
CA ALA A 439 14.70 35.78 -41.09
C ALA A 439 14.99 34.31 -40.72
N LEU A 440 14.93 33.42 -41.72
CA LEU A 440 15.17 31.98 -41.59
C LEU A 440 16.60 31.63 -41.19
N LEU A 441 17.59 32.43 -41.59
CA LEU A 441 19.00 32.17 -41.29
C LEU A 441 19.49 32.92 -40.03
N TYR A 442 19.14 34.21 -39.88
CA TYR A 442 19.77 35.10 -38.89
C TYR A 442 18.81 35.60 -37.79
N GLY A 443 17.51 35.35 -37.92
CA GLY A 443 16.51 35.64 -36.88
C GLY A 443 15.96 37.07 -36.91
N ARG A 444 15.28 37.47 -35.82
CA ARG A 444 14.38 38.64 -35.78
C ARG A 444 15.06 39.98 -36.10
N TRP A 445 16.17 40.29 -35.41
CA TRP A 445 16.80 41.61 -35.53
C TRP A 445 17.44 41.84 -36.90
N PRO A 446 18.18 40.88 -37.49
CA PRO A 446 18.67 40.99 -38.87
C PRO A 446 17.55 41.08 -39.92
N SER A 447 16.41 40.41 -39.72
CA SER A 447 15.26 40.49 -40.64
C SER A 447 14.59 41.88 -40.64
N VAL A 448 14.47 42.52 -39.47
CA VAL A 448 13.95 43.90 -39.38
C VAL A 448 14.90 44.88 -40.08
N VAL A 449 16.21 44.74 -39.86
CA VAL A 449 17.23 45.57 -40.52
C VAL A 449 17.23 45.32 -42.03
N ALA A 450 17.15 44.06 -42.47
CA ALA A 450 17.02 43.71 -43.89
C ALA A 450 15.76 44.31 -44.52
N SER A 451 14.63 44.31 -43.82
CA SER A 451 13.37 44.88 -44.32
C SER A 451 13.49 46.39 -44.54
N LEU A 452 14.10 47.11 -43.59
CA LEU A 452 14.32 48.55 -43.71
C LEU A 452 15.30 48.90 -44.84
N ILE A 453 16.38 48.14 -44.98
CA ILE A 453 17.34 48.31 -46.07
C ILE A 453 16.69 47.97 -47.41
N ASN A 454 15.89 46.92 -47.47
CA ASN A 454 15.17 46.52 -48.67
C ASN A 454 14.15 47.57 -49.12
N VAL A 455 13.41 48.18 -48.20
CA VAL A 455 12.54 49.34 -48.50
C VAL A 455 13.36 50.49 -49.08
N ALA A 456 14.45 50.88 -48.42
CA ALA A 456 15.29 52.00 -48.86
C ALA A 456 15.98 51.74 -50.21
N SER A 457 16.48 50.52 -50.43
CA SER A 457 17.09 50.11 -51.69
C SER A 457 16.06 50.04 -52.82
N PHE A 458 14.83 49.61 -52.54
CA PHE A 458 13.78 49.60 -53.57
C PHE A 458 13.41 51.01 -54.02
N ASP A 459 13.22 51.93 -53.07
CA ASP A 459 12.92 53.35 -53.32
C ASP A 459 14.02 54.05 -54.14
N LEU A 460 15.28 53.84 -53.76
CA LEU A 460 16.42 54.51 -54.40
C LEU A 460 16.69 54.04 -55.85
N PHE A 461 16.49 52.76 -56.16
CA PHE A 461 16.95 52.16 -57.42
C PHE A 461 15.84 51.92 -58.45
N PHE A 462 14.61 51.65 -58.01
CA PHE A 462 13.54 51.19 -58.90
C PHE A 462 12.39 52.20 -59.07
N ILE A 463 12.10 53.03 -58.06
CA ILE A 463 11.08 54.08 -58.15
C ILE A 463 11.64 55.32 -58.85
N ALA A 464 10.87 55.93 -59.74
CA ALA A 464 11.24 57.18 -60.42
C ALA A 464 10.80 58.40 -59.60
N PRO A 465 11.63 59.46 -59.44
CA PRO A 465 12.98 59.64 -59.99
C PRO A 465 14.08 58.88 -59.22
N ARG A 466 14.85 58.07 -59.95
CA ARG A 466 15.92 57.21 -59.42
C ARG A 466 17.01 58.05 -58.75
N GLY A 467 17.53 57.57 -57.62
CA GLY A 467 18.60 58.24 -56.87
C GLY A 467 18.13 59.32 -55.89
N THR A 468 16.82 59.45 -55.66
CA THR A 468 16.26 60.33 -54.63
C THR A 468 15.30 59.57 -53.72
N LEU A 469 15.36 59.81 -52.40
CA LEU A 469 14.36 59.33 -51.43
C LEU A 469 13.15 60.26 -51.50
N ALA A 470 12.32 60.09 -52.53
CA ALA A 470 11.14 60.91 -52.77
C ALA A 470 9.88 60.04 -52.65
N VAL A 471 9.37 59.90 -51.42
CA VAL A 471 8.12 59.16 -51.13
C VAL A 471 6.92 60.04 -51.53
N SER A 472 6.73 60.25 -52.82
CA SER A 472 5.66 61.11 -53.36
C SER A 472 4.41 60.36 -53.80
N ASP A 473 4.48 59.03 -53.99
CA ASP A 473 3.34 58.20 -54.40
C ASP A 473 2.73 57.43 -53.22
N LEU A 474 1.42 57.63 -53.00
CA LEU A 474 0.66 56.97 -51.94
C LEU A 474 0.60 55.43 -52.14
N GLU A 475 0.75 54.97 -53.39
CA GLU A 475 0.73 53.56 -53.79
C GLU A 475 1.95 52.78 -53.25
N TYR A 476 3.15 53.37 -53.28
CA TYR A 476 4.36 52.73 -52.78
C TYR A 476 4.46 52.77 -51.24
N LEU A 477 3.87 53.78 -50.60
CA LEU A 477 3.81 53.88 -49.14
C LEU A 477 3.02 52.70 -48.52
N LEU A 478 1.93 52.28 -49.17
CA LEU A 478 1.17 51.08 -48.79
C LEU A 478 2.02 49.81 -48.94
N THR A 479 2.75 49.68 -50.05
CA THR A 479 3.63 48.54 -50.34
C THR A 479 4.76 48.41 -49.31
N PHE A 480 5.39 49.52 -48.92
CA PHE A 480 6.42 49.54 -47.89
C PHE A 480 5.89 49.17 -46.51
N ALA A 481 4.69 49.66 -46.15
CA ALA A 481 4.05 49.31 -44.89
C ALA A 481 3.72 47.80 -44.83
N ILE A 482 3.19 47.23 -45.93
CA ILE A 482 2.91 45.79 -46.03
C ILE A 482 4.22 44.99 -45.95
N MET A 483 5.26 45.39 -46.70
CA MET A 483 6.54 44.69 -46.71
C MET A 483 7.22 44.69 -45.33
N LEU A 484 7.21 45.82 -44.63
CA LEU A 484 7.71 45.93 -43.26
C LEU A 484 6.90 45.05 -42.31
N THR A 485 5.57 45.05 -42.42
CA THR A 485 4.66 44.25 -41.59
C THR A 485 4.91 42.76 -41.78
N VAL A 486 5.00 42.30 -43.03
CA VAL A 486 5.29 40.90 -43.38
C VAL A 486 6.68 40.50 -42.86
N GLY A 487 7.70 41.34 -43.03
CA GLY A 487 9.04 41.11 -42.50
C GLY A 487 9.06 40.96 -40.97
N ILE A 488 8.32 41.81 -40.25
CA ILE A 488 8.19 41.73 -38.78
C ILE A 488 7.45 40.46 -38.35
N ILE A 489 6.34 40.11 -39.01
CA ILE A 489 5.56 38.90 -38.71
C ILE A 489 6.42 37.65 -38.89
N ILE A 490 7.09 37.52 -40.04
CA ILE A 490 7.96 36.38 -40.35
C ILE A 490 9.15 36.34 -39.38
N GLY A 491 9.80 37.47 -39.13
CA GLY A 491 10.89 37.57 -38.16
C GLY A 491 10.49 37.16 -36.74
N ASN A 492 9.25 37.45 -36.31
CA ASN A 492 8.74 37.06 -35.00
C ASN A 492 8.35 35.57 -34.95
N LEU A 493 7.72 35.04 -36.01
CA LEU A 493 7.37 33.64 -36.14
C LEU A 493 8.61 32.75 -36.14
N THR A 494 9.62 33.09 -36.94
CA THR A 494 10.89 32.34 -37.00
C THR A 494 11.66 32.38 -35.68
N ALA A 495 11.68 33.53 -35.00
CA ALA A 495 12.31 33.64 -33.69
C ALA A 495 11.61 32.77 -32.63
N SER A 496 10.27 32.72 -32.68
CA SER A 496 9.46 31.89 -31.80
C SER A 496 9.67 30.40 -32.09
N MET A 497 9.67 29.98 -33.36
CA MET A 497 9.96 28.59 -33.75
C MET A 497 11.35 28.12 -33.32
N ARG A 498 12.39 28.95 -33.53
CA ARG A 498 13.76 28.63 -33.09
C ARG A 498 13.88 28.53 -31.56
N TYR A 499 13.16 29.38 -30.84
CA TYR A 499 13.11 29.31 -29.39
C TYR A 499 12.43 28.01 -28.92
N GLN A 500 11.28 27.67 -29.49
CA GLN A 500 10.57 26.41 -29.20
C GLN A 500 11.43 25.19 -29.53
N ALA A 501 12.08 25.16 -30.70
CA ALA A 501 12.97 24.06 -31.09
C ALA A 501 14.17 23.91 -30.15
N ARG A 502 14.75 25.01 -29.68
CA ARG A 502 15.84 24.98 -28.69
C ARG A 502 15.37 24.41 -27.35
N VAL A 503 14.23 24.87 -26.85
CA VAL A 503 13.65 24.37 -25.58
C VAL A 503 13.28 22.89 -25.70
N ALA A 504 12.74 22.45 -26.85
CA ALA A 504 12.43 21.05 -27.11
C ALA A 504 13.70 20.16 -27.07
N ARG A 505 14.79 20.58 -27.73
CA ARG A 505 16.07 19.85 -27.70
C ARG A 505 16.65 19.71 -26.29
N TYR A 506 16.55 20.77 -25.47
CA TYR A 506 16.99 20.70 -24.07
C TYR A 506 16.15 19.73 -23.23
N ARG A 507 14.83 19.65 -23.49
CA ARG A 507 13.95 18.68 -22.83
C ARG A 507 14.29 17.25 -23.26
N GLU A 508 14.47 17.02 -24.55
CA GLU A 508 14.84 15.71 -25.11
C GLU A 508 16.15 15.19 -24.53
N ALA A 509 17.20 16.03 -24.50
CA ALA A 509 18.49 15.65 -23.93
C ALA A 509 18.39 15.22 -22.46
N ARG A 510 17.56 15.92 -21.66
CA ARG A 510 17.34 15.60 -20.24
C ARG A 510 16.63 14.26 -20.06
N VAL A 511 15.55 14.04 -20.81
CA VAL A 511 14.78 12.79 -20.74
C VAL A 511 15.67 11.60 -21.13
N ARG A 512 16.49 11.78 -22.17
CA ARG A 512 17.45 10.76 -22.60
C ARG A 512 18.48 10.41 -21.52
N GLN A 513 19.06 11.42 -20.85
CA GLN A 513 20.01 11.20 -19.75
C GLN A 513 19.39 10.40 -18.59
N LEU A 514 18.19 10.76 -18.16
CA LEU A 514 17.47 10.03 -17.10
C LEU A 514 17.14 8.60 -17.50
N TYR A 515 16.70 8.39 -18.76
CA TYR A 515 16.40 7.06 -19.28
C TYR A 515 17.63 6.16 -19.35
N GLU A 516 18.78 6.68 -19.81
CA GLU A 516 20.03 5.92 -19.89
C GLU A 516 20.49 5.43 -18.51
N VAL A 517 20.39 6.26 -17.48
CA VAL A 517 20.71 5.88 -16.08
C VAL A 517 19.73 4.87 -15.53
N SER A 518 18.44 5.12 -15.65
CA SER A 518 17.40 4.21 -15.18
C SER A 518 17.56 2.82 -15.80
N ARG A 519 17.85 2.76 -17.11
CA ARG A 519 18.11 1.50 -17.82
C ARG A 519 19.39 0.81 -17.36
N ALA A 520 20.46 1.56 -17.08
CA ALA A 520 21.71 1.00 -16.58
C ALA A 520 21.51 0.39 -15.18
N LEU A 521 20.91 1.15 -14.24
CA LEU A 521 20.60 0.71 -12.88
C LEU A 521 19.59 -0.46 -12.84
N SER A 522 18.73 -0.59 -13.84
CA SER A 522 17.80 -1.74 -13.93
C SER A 522 18.49 -3.05 -14.31
N ARG A 523 19.67 -2.99 -14.94
CA ARG A 523 20.41 -4.18 -15.43
C ARG A 523 21.47 -4.69 -14.47
N THR A 524 21.85 -3.88 -13.48
CA THR A 524 22.88 -4.24 -12.51
C THR A 524 22.39 -5.35 -11.57
N ARG A 525 23.26 -6.33 -11.31
CA ARG A 525 22.98 -7.46 -10.40
C ARG A 525 23.88 -7.48 -9.16
N SER A 526 24.80 -6.53 -9.06
CA SER A 526 25.74 -6.40 -7.95
C SER A 526 25.70 -5.00 -7.38
N GLN A 527 25.96 -4.89 -6.07
CA GLN A 527 26.16 -3.61 -5.39
C GLN A 527 27.31 -2.80 -6.03
N GLN A 528 28.39 -3.48 -6.46
CA GLN A 528 29.53 -2.83 -7.10
C GLN A 528 29.17 -2.19 -8.45
N ASP A 529 28.31 -2.85 -9.23
CA ASP A 529 27.83 -2.30 -10.51
C ASP A 529 26.98 -1.04 -10.29
N ILE A 530 26.12 -1.06 -9.27
CA ILE A 530 25.28 0.09 -8.91
C ILE A 530 26.16 1.27 -8.50
N ILE A 531 27.19 1.04 -7.68
CA ILE A 531 28.18 2.06 -7.30
C ILE A 531 28.84 2.66 -8.54
N ALA A 532 29.41 1.82 -9.41
CA ALA A 532 30.16 2.26 -10.59
C ALA A 532 29.29 3.06 -11.58
N VAL A 533 28.08 2.58 -11.89
CA VAL A 533 27.14 3.26 -12.79
C VAL A 533 26.70 4.60 -12.22
N SER A 534 26.36 4.64 -10.93
CA SER A 534 25.89 5.85 -10.25
C SER A 534 26.98 6.92 -10.23
N GLN A 535 28.19 6.57 -9.79
CA GLN A 535 29.31 7.50 -9.73
C GLN A 535 29.67 8.04 -11.11
N HIS A 536 29.78 7.16 -12.11
CA HIS A 536 30.09 7.57 -13.48
C HIS A 536 29.07 8.58 -14.04
N PHE A 537 27.78 8.38 -13.72
CA PHE A 537 26.74 9.32 -14.15
C PHE A 537 26.82 10.66 -13.43
N ILE A 538 26.96 10.65 -12.10
CA ILE A 538 27.03 11.88 -11.29
C ILE A 538 28.27 12.70 -11.69
N ASP A 539 29.42 12.04 -11.84
CA ASP A 539 30.68 12.70 -12.15
C ASP A 539 30.62 13.39 -13.53
N ASN A 540 30.09 12.71 -14.54
CA ASN A 540 29.98 13.26 -15.90
C ASN A 540 28.90 14.35 -16.02
N THR A 541 27.77 14.19 -15.34
CA THR A 541 26.62 15.10 -15.48
C THR A 541 26.84 16.40 -14.71
N PHE A 542 27.33 16.29 -13.47
CA PHE A 542 27.47 17.43 -12.56
C PHE A 542 28.91 17.98 -12.51
N ARG A 543 29.86 17.35 -13.21
CA ARG A 543 31.30 17.66 -13.13
C ARG A 543 31.73 17.70 -11.66
N ALA A 544 31.34 16.68 -10.92
CA ALA A 544 31.60 16.52 -9.49
C ALA A 544 32.43 15.26 -9.26
N SER A 545 33.04 15.14 -8.09
CA SER A 545 33.53 13.85 -7.59
C SER A 545 32.42 13.27 -6.72
N SER A 546 32.11 11.98 -6.88
CA SER A 546 31.06 11.34 -6.09
C SER A 546 31.51 10.04 -5.45
N GLU A 547 30.97 9.76 -4.28
CA GLU A 547 31.24 8.57 -3.48
C GLU A 547 29.92 7.97 -3.00
N LEU A 548 29.66 6.70 -3.37
CA LEU A 548 28.48 5.97 -2.91
C LEU A 548 28.88 4.96 -1.82
N LEU A 549 28.33 5.13 -0.62
CA LEU A 549 28.56 4.26 0.53
C LEU A 549 27.32 3.39 0.77
N ILE A 550 27.51 2.08 0.79
CA ILE A 550 26.46 1.10 1.08
C ILE A 550 26.83 0.42 2.40
N PRO A 551 25.89 0.25 3.35
CA PRO A 551 26.17 -0.44 4.61
C PRO A 551 26.47 -1.92 4.38
N ASP A 552 27.33 -2.48 5.23
CA ASP A 552 27.58 -3.93 5.26
C ASP A 552 26.40 -4.70 5.89
N ALA A 553 26.52 -6.04 6.00
CA ALA A 553 25.51 -6.89 6.62
C ALA A 553 25.24 -6.57 8.11
N HIS A 554 26.14 -5.84 8.77
CA HIS A 554 26.03 -5.39 10.15
C HIS A 554 25.52 -3.94 10.26
N GLY A 555 25.16 -3.31 9.13
CA GLY A 555 24.68 -1.93 9.10
C GLY A 555 25.80 -0.88 9.22
N GLN A 556 27.07 -1.26 9.10
CA GLN A 556 28.20 -0.34 9.20
C GLN A 556 28.57 0.23 7.84
N LEU A 557 28.76 1.55 7.78
CA LEU A 557 29.19 2.23 6.57
C LEU A 557 30.71 2.15 6.40
N PRO A 558 31.22 1.96 5.17
CA PRO A 558 32.64 2.09 4.88
C PRO A 558 33.12 3.53 5.13
N GLN A 559 34.42 3.67 5.44
CA GLN A 559 35.00 4.97 5.77
C GLN A 559 34.94 5.93 4.55
N PRO A 560 34.27 7.09 4.67
CA PRO A 560 34.18 8.06 3.57
C PRO A 560 35.55 8.63 3.23
N ARG A 561 35.83 8.83 1.94
CA ARG A 561 37.03 9.51 1.44
C ARG A 561 36.83 11.02 1.35
N GLN A 562 35.61 11.45 1.04
CA GLN A 562 35.28 12.86 0.72
C GLN A 562 34.57 13.62 1.86
N ALA A 563 34.30 12.97 3.00
CA ALA A 563 33.61 13.57 4.14
C ALA A 563 34.10 13.00 5.48
N ASP A 564 33.74 13.64 6.58
CA ASP A 564 33.96 13.11 7.91
C ASP A 564 33.02 11.90 8.17
N ALA A 565 33.59 10.82 8.70
CA ALA A 565 32.86 9.60 9.04
C ALA A 565 31.73 9.84 10.04
N ALA A 566 31.90 10.78 10.99
CA ALA A 566 30.87 11.10 11.98
C ALA A 566 29.63 11.75 11.31
N ILE A 567 29.85 12.61 10.33
CA ILE A 567 28.79 13.34 9.63
C ILE A 567 28.06 12.41 8.65
N ALA A 568 28.82 11.57 7.93
CA ALA A 568 28.25 10.53 7.09
C ALA A 568 27.35 9.61 7.92
N ARG A 569 27.86 9.07 9.04
CA ARG A 569 27.07 8.20 9.93
C ARG A 569 25.81 8.88 10.47
N TRP A 570 25.92 10.13 10.93
CA TRP A 570 24.74 10.89 11.38
C TRP A 570 23.68 11.02 10.28
N SER A 571 24.10 11.32 9.05
CA SER A 571 23.19 11.46 7.89
C SER A 571 22.49 10.15 7.55
N PHE A 572 23.19 9.02 7.67
CA PHE A 572 22.62 7.69 7.46
C PHE A 572 21.61 7.30 8.54
N ASP A 573 21.98 7.49 9.82
CA ASP A 573 21.15 7.11 10.96
C ASP A 573 19.87 7.97 11.05
N ASN A 574 19.94 9.26 10.70
CA ASN A 574 18.80 10.18 10.78
C ASN A 574 18.03 10.32 9.46
N GLY A 575 18.53 9.76 8.35
CA GLY A 575 17.92 9.89 7.03
C GLY A 575 17.84 11.34 6.52
N GLN A 576 18.70 12.24 7.02
CA GLN A 576 18.68 13.66 6.67
C GLN A 576 19.91 14.07 5.83
N PRO A 577 19.73 14.91 4.80
CA PRO A 577 20.85 15.41 4.00
C PRO A 577 21.69 16.41 4.80
N ALA A 578 23.01 16.42 4.54
CA ALA A 578 23.96 17.30 5.20
C ALA A 578 24.93 17.95 4.21
N GLY A 579 25.53 19.07 4.62
CA GLY A 579 26.55 19.77 3.84
C GLY A 579 26.00 20.87 2.95
N ALA A 580 26.73 21.19 1.87
CA ALA A 580 26.55 22.41 1.12
C ALA A 580 25.13 22.56 0.54
N GLY A 581 24.40 23.59 0.98
CA GLY A 581 23.04 23.86 0.48
C GLY A 581 21.92 23.13 1.23
N THR A 582 22.23 22.47 2.35
CA THR A 582 21.25 21.85 3.26
C THR A 582 21.09 22.67 4.56
N ALA A 583 20.10 22.31 5.38
CA ALA A 583 19.93 22.92 6.71
C ALA A 583 20.99 22.44 7.72
N THR A 584 21.55 21.25 7.50
CA THR A 584 22.47 20.60 8.44
C THR A 584 23.91 20.77 7.98
N LEU A 585 24.72 21.49 8.78
CA LEU A 585 26.13 21.76 8.49
C LEU A 585 26.39 22.37 7.09
N PRO A 586 25.75 23.51 6.74
CA PRO A 586 25.85 24.12 5.40
C PRO A 586 27.25 24.57 4.99
N GLY A 587 28.19 24.62 5.95
CA GLY A 587 29.57 25.03 5.73
C GLY A 587 30.50 23.97 5.14
N LEU A 588 30.06 22.72 5.01
CA LEU A 588 30.86 21.66 4.38
C LEU A 588 30.95 21.90 2.86
N PRO A 589 32.11 21.63 2.22
CA PRO A 589 32.27 21.80 0.78
C PRO A 589 31.59 20.68 -0.04
N CYS A 590 31.21 19.57 0.59
CA CYS A 590 30.51 18.44 -0.04
C CYS A 590 29.03 18.41 0.35
N LEU A 591 28.24 17.70 -0.44
CA LEU A 591 26.81 17.44 -0.24
C LEU A 591 26.62 15.95 0.04
N ILE A 592 26.02 15.61 1.18
CA ILE A 592 25.77 14.25 1.66
C ILE A 592 24.27 13.98 1.59
N LEU A 593 23.88 12.95 0.85
CA LEU A 593 22.50 12.67 0.49
C LEU A 593 22.16 11.21 0.84
N PRO A 594 21.25 10.98 1.80
CA PRO A 594 20.79 9.63 2.13
C PRO A 594 19.90 9.06 1.02
N LEU A 595 20.12 7.79 0.72
CA LEU A 595 19.34 7.03 -0.25
C LEU A 595 18.13 6.39 0.44
N MET A 596 17.10 7.19 0.63
CA MET A 596 15.89 6.79 1.33
C MET A 596 14.90 6.10 0.39
N MET A 597 14.36 4.95 0.82
CA MET A 597 13.11 4.39 0.29
C MET A 597 12.21 4.05 1.48
N GLN A 598 10.96 4.52 1.43
CA GLN A 598 10.03 4.46 2.55
C GLN A 598 10.66 5.11 3.82
N GLU A 599 10.96 4.33 4.84
CA GLU A 599 11.57 4.78 6.10
C GLU A 599 13.00 4.23 6.32
N LYS A 600 13.58 3.55 5.32
CA LYS A 600 14.89 2.92 5.43
C LYS A 600 15.93 3.62 4.56
N CYS A 601 17.10 3.89 5.15
CA CYS A 601 18.28 4.38 4.42
C CYS A 601 19.05 3.18 3.86
N TRP A 602 19.17 3.10 2.53
CA TRP A 602 19.88 2.02 1.85
C TRP A 602 21.36 2.34 1.59
N GLY A 603 21.78 3.59 1.81
CA GLY A 603 23.15 4.05 1.60
C GLY A 603 23.25 5.57 1.59
N LEU A 604 24.46 6.08 1.36
CA LEU A 604 24.74 7.51 1.26
C LEU A 604 25.43 7.82 -0.05
N LEU A 605 24.99 8.89 -0.71
CA LEU A 605 25.68 9.50 -1.82
C LEU A 605 26.35 10.80 -1.35
N ILE A 606 27.67 10.85 -1.45
CA ILE A 606 28.48 12.03 -1.17
C ILE A 606 28.88 12.63 -2.52
N ILE A 607 28.67 13.93 -2.69
CA ILE A 607 29.00 14.67 -3.90
C ILE A 607 29.87 15.87 -3.53
N GLU A 608 31.08 15.90 -4.05
CA GLU A 608 31.98 17.04 -3.98
C GLU A 608 31.97 17.81 -5.32
N PRO A 609 31.25 18.95 -5.40
CA PRO A 609 31.11 19.68 -6.65
C PRO A 609 32.35 20.53 -6.99
N SER A 610 32.76 20.51 -8.25
CA SER A 610 33.75 21.48 -8.78
C SER A 610 33.27 22.93 -8.71
N SER A 611 31.96 23.15 -8.59
CA SER A 611 31.35 24.48 -8.47
C SER A 611 30.02 24.41 -7.75
N LEU A 612 30.01 24.76 -6.46
CA LEU A 612 28.79 24.84 -5.63
C LEU A 612 27.68 25.65 -6.30
N ARG A 613 28.03 26.75 -7.00
CA ARG A 613 27.02 27.58 -7.70
C ARG A 613 26.24 26.84 -8.79
N GLN A 614 26.83 25.83 -9.42
CA GLN A 614 26.19 25.05 -10.49
C GLN A 614 25.29 23.95 -9.93
N LEU A 615 25.72 23.30 -8.84
CA LEU A 615 24.95 22.26 -8.18
C LEU A 615 23.73 22.82 -7.44
N MET A 616 23.81 24.07 -6.98
CA MET A 616 22.70 24.82 -6.37
C MET A 616 21.68 25.39 -7.39
N ILE A 617 21.75 24.99 -8.66
CA ILE A 617 20.72 25.32 -9.66
C ILE A 617 19.54 24.34 -9.48
N PRO A 618 18.29 24.79 -9.29
CA PRO A 618 17.22 23.84 -8.96
C PRO A 618 16.85 22.82 -10.02
N GLU A 619 17.11 23.07 -11.31
CA GLU A 619 17.03 22.00 -12.30
C GLU A 619 18.00 20.85 -12.02
N GLN A 620 19.19 21.18 -11.51
CA GLN A 620 20.21 20.20 -11.15
C GLN A 620 19.86 19.52 -9.84
N GLN A 621 19.34 20.25 -8.84
CA GLN A 621 18.85 19.65 -7.59
C GLN A 621 17.72 18.64 -7.84
N ARG A 622 16.71 18.99 -8.64
CA ARG A 622 15.65 18.06 -9.04
C ARG A 622 16.17 16.82 -9.77
N LEU A 623 17.20 17.00 -10.60
CA LEU A 623 17.83 15.89 -11.30
C LEU A 623 18.56 14.96 -10.31
N ILE A 624 19.30 15.52 -9.35
CA ILE A 624 19.96 14.77 -8.27
C ILE A 624 18.93 14.02 -7.41
N GLU A 625 17.85 14.69 -6.99
CA GLU A 625 16.75 14.06 -6.24
C GLU A 625 16.16 12.88 -7.00
N THR A 626 15.90 13.05 -8.31
CA THR A 626 15.39 11.96 -9.16
C THR A 626 16.36 10.79 -9.21
N VAL A 627 17.66 11.07 -9.36
CA VAL A 627 18.71 10.04 -9.46
C VAL A 627 18.90 9.32 -8.13
N ILE A 628 18.84 10.02 -6.99
CA ILE A 628 18.86 9.42 -5.65
C ILE A 628 17.77 8.37 -5.50
N VAL A 629 16.54 8.70 -5.89
CA VAL A 629 15.41 7.76 -5.83
C VAL A 629 15.65 6.54 -6.72
N LEU A 630 16.20 6.74 -7.93
CA LEU A 630 16.54 5.63 -8.84
C LEU A 630 17.63 4.70 -8.27
N ILE A 631 18.66 5.26 -7.62
CA ILE A 631 19.73 4.49 -6.98
C ILE A 631 19.19 3.74 -5.76
N ALA A 632 18.44 4.43 -4.90
CA ALA A 632 17.83 3.84 -3.71
C ALA A 632 16.90 2.67 -4.07
N SER A 633 16.05 2.85 -5.09
CA SER A 633 15.18 1.80 -5.63
C SER A 633 15.96 0.62 -6.22
N ALA A 634 17.11 0.85 -6.85
CA ALA A 634 17.97 -0.23 -7.35
C ALA A 634 18.61 -1.04 -6.22
N LEU A 635 19.04 -0.38 -5.14
CA LEU A 635 19.60 -1.03 -3.95
C LEU A 635 18.54 -1.85 -3.20
N GLU A 636 17.35 -1.27 -2.99
CA GLU A 636 16.22 -1.95 -2.37
C GLU A 636 15.84 -3.22 -3.15
N ARG A 637 15.69 -3.10 -4.48
CA ARG A 637 15.37 -4.25 -5.33
C ARG A 637 16.42 -5.34 -5.22
N LEU A 638 17.71 -5.00 -5.20
CA LEU A 638 18.79 -5.97 -5.08
C LEU A 638 18.71 -6.71 -3.73
N ALA A 639 18.49 -5.99 -2.64
CA ALA A 639 18.37 -6.57 -1.30
C ALA A 639 17.13 -7.47 -1.16
N LEU A 640 15.98 -7.04 -1.69
CA LEU A 640 14.75 -7.84 -1.69
C LEU A 640 14.94 -9.14 -2.49
N THR A 641 15.54 -9.06 -3.68
CA THR A 641 15.83 -10.24 -4.51
C THR A 641 16.73 -11.23 -3.76
N GLN A 642 17.79 -10.75 -3.10
CA GLN A 642 18.69 -11.61 -2.30
C GLN A 642 17.97 -12.25 -1.10
N SER A 643 17.09 -11.50 -0.43
CA SER A 643 16.30 -12.03 0.68
C SER A 643 15.31 -13.11 0.23
N GLU A 644 14.65 -12.93 -0.91
CA GLU A 644 13.74 -13.92 -1.48
C GLU A 644 14.46 -15.21 -1.90
N GLU A 645 15.62 -15.09 -2.56
CA GLU A 645 16.44 -16.25 -2.94
C GLU A 645 16.89 -17.04 -1.70
N GLN A 646 17.32 -16.35 -0.64
CA GLN A 646 17.73 -17.00 0.61
C GLN A 646 16.55 -17.67 1.34
N ALA A 647 15.40 -17.00 1.43
CA ALA A 647 14.20 -17.55 2.04
C ALA A 647 13.71 -18.78 1.26
N ARG A 648 13.70 -18.70 -0.07
CA ARG A 648 13.33 -19.82 -0.93
C ARG A 648 14.27 -21.03 -0.75
N PHE A 649 15.58 -20.81 -0.73
CA PHE A 649 16.54 -21.89 -0.51
C PHE A 649 16.33 -22.56 0.86
N SER A 650 16.06 -21.77 1.90
CA SER A 650 15.79 -22.30 3.24
C SER A 650 14.51 -23.13 3.29
N ALA A 651 13.42 -22.66 2.66
CA ALA A 651 12.15 -23.36 2.60
C ALA A 651 12.23 -24.65 1.77
N GLU A 652 12.91 -24.63 0.62
CA GLU A 652 13.14 -25.83 -0.20
C GLU A 652 13.95 -26.88 0.58
N SER A 653 14.98 -26.46 1.31
CA SER A 653 15.79 -27.34 2.16
C SER A 653 14.97 -27.99 3.29
N GLU A 654 14.11 -27.21 3.94
CA GLU A 654 13.25 -27.70 5.03
C GLU A 654 12.16 -28.66 4.53
N GLN A 655 11.51 -28.33 3.41
CA GLN A 655 10.50 -29.17 2.79
C GLN A 655 11.09 -30.52 2.34
N LEU A 656 12.29 -30.50 1.74
CA LEU A 656 12.97 -31.70 1.30
C LEU A 656 13.36 -32.59 2.49
N ARG A 657 13.87 -31.99 3.57
CA ARG A 657 14.17 -32.70 4.82
C ARG A 657 12.93 -33.37 5.42
N ASN A 658 11.79 -32.67 5.50
CA ASN A 658 10.55 -33.22 6.04
C ASN A 658 9.99 -34.36 5.18
N SER A 659 10.03 -34.21 3.86
CA SER A 659 9.55 -35.24 2.92
C SER A 659 10.37 -36.52 3.01
N LEU A 660 11.70 -36.40 3.12
CA LEU A 660 12.60 -37.55 3.29
C LEU A 660 12.33 -38.29 4.60
N LEU A 661 12.12 -37.58 5.71
CA LEU A 661 11.82 -38.20 7.01
C LEU A 661 10.47 -38.94 6.99
N ALA A 662 9.46 -38.39 6.32
CA ALA A 662 8.15 -39.04 6.18
C ALA A 662 8.22 -40.31 5.31
N ALA A 663 8.93 -40.27 4.18
CA ALA A 663 9.13 -41.43 3.31
C ALA A 663 9.88 -42.56 4.04
N LEU A 664 11.00 -42.24 4.70
CA LEU A 664 11.76 -43.21 5.50
C LEU A 664 10.92 -43.85 6.61
N SER A 665 10.01 -43.09 7.23
CA SER A 665 9.10 -43.63 8.25
C SER A 665 8.18 -44.72 7.71
N HIS A 666 7.63 -44.53 6.51
CA HIS A 666 6.71 -45.48 5.89
C HIS A 666 7.46 -46.72 5.40
N ASP A 667 8.60 -46.51 4.75
CA ASP A 667 9.39 -47.56 4.12
C ASP A 667 10.06 -48.50 5.13
N LEU A 668 10.35 -48.02 6.36
CA LEU A 668 10.83 -48.88 7.44
C LEU A 668 9.71 -49.63 8.16
N ARG A 669 8.50 -49.05 8.28
CA ARG A 669 7.38 -49.67 9.00
C ARG A 669 6.83 -50.89 8.27
N THR A 670 6.64 -50.77 6.96
CA THR A 670 6.06 -51.83 6.11
C THR A 670 6.78 -53.19 6.21
N PRO A 671 8.11 -53.28 6.01
CA PRO A 671 8.83 -54.55 6.14
C PRO A 671 8.85 -55.08 7.57
N LEU A 672 8.87 -54.21 8.58
CA LEU A 672 8.81 -54.62 9.99
C LEU A 672 7.45 -55.25 10.35
N THR A 673 6.35 -54.72 9.82
CA THR A 673 5.01 -55.32 10.01
C THR A 673 4.94 -56.72 9.39
N VAL A 674 5.49 -56.90 8.19
CA VAL A 674 5.55 -58.22 7.54
C VAL A 674 6.41 -59.20 8.34
N LEU A 675 7.62 -58.78 8.75
CA LEU A 675 8.52 -59.60 9.57
C LEU A 675 7.86 -60.00 10.90
N PHE A 676 7.15 -59.07 11.54
CA PHE A 676 6.43 -59.33 12.78
C PHE A 676 5.36 -60.41 12.58
N GLY A 677 4.50 -60.27 11.56
CA GLY A 677 3.45 -61.24 11.26
C GLY A 677 4.00 -62.62 10.90
N MET A 678 5.07 -62.68 10.08
CA MET A 678 5.73 -63.95 9.75
C MET A 678 6.35 -64.62 10.98
N ALA A 679 7.03 -63.86 11.85
CA ALA A 679 7.61 -64.38 13.07
C ALA A 679 6.55 -64.84 14.07
N GLU A 680 5.41 -64.15 14.13
CA GLU A 680 4.26 -64.52 14.96
C GLU A 680 3.63 -65.84 14.51
N ILE A 681 3.32 -65.98 13.21
CA ILE A 681 2.82 -67.23 12.61
C ILE A 681 3.80 -68.37 12.86
N LEU A 682 5.09 -68.16 12.57
CA LEU A 682 6.13 -69.18 12.76
C LEU A 682 6.25 -69.59 14.23
N THR A 683 6.09 -68.65 15.17
CA THR A 683 6.10 -68.94 16.61
C THR A 683 4.88 -69.79 17.00
N LEU A 684 3.69 -69.47 16.50
CA LEU A 684 2.45 -70.21 16.78
C LEU A 684 2.49 -71.62 16.18
N ASP A 685 2.90 -71.77 14.91
CA ASP A 685 2.98 -73.05 14.22
C ASP A 685 4.00 -74.00 14.87
N LEU A 686 5.20 -73.48 15.21
CA LEU A 686 6.23 -74.28 15.87
C LEU A 686 5.83 -74.66 17.30
N SER A 687 5.08 -73.81 17.99
CA SER A 687 4.56 -74.12 19.34
C SER A 687 3.45 -75.16 19.29
N ALA A 688 2.57 -75.11 18.29
CA ALA A 688 1.48 -76.08 18.11
C ALA A 688 1.99 -77.52 17.90
N VAL A 689 3.17 -77.68 17.30
CA VAL A 689 3.81 -78.99 17.04
C VAL A 689 4.86 -79.35 18.12
N ASN A 690 4.98 -78.57 19.21
CA ASN A 690 6.01 -78.73 20.25
C ASN A 690 7.44 -78.83 19.67
N SER A 691 7.73 -78.06 18.63
CA SER A 691 9.03 -78.07 17.97
C SER A 691 10.11 -77.48 18.90
N PRO A 692 11.33 -78.05 18.94
CA PRO A 692 12.46 -77.49 19.69
C PRO A 692 12.89 -76.10 19.19
N HIS A 693 12.40 -75.68 18.02
CA HIS A 693 12.68 -74.37 17.41
C HIS A 693 11.69 -73.26 17.83
N ALA A 694 10.60 -73.58 18.53
CA ALA A 694 9.65 -72.58 19.02
C ALA A 694 10.29 -71.47 19.90
N PRO A 695 11.27 -71.74 20.79
CA PRO A 695 11.96 -70.71 21.55
C PRO A 695 12.76 -69.73 20.67
N GLN A 696 13.34 -70.22 19.57
CA GLN A 696 14.14 -69.41 18.64
C GLN A 696 13.22 -68.49 17.81
N ALA A 697 12.06 -69.00 17.38
CA ALA A 697 11.03 -68.19 16.73
C ALA A 697 10.53 -67.06 17.63
N ASN A 698 10.27 -67.35 18.91
CA ASN A 698 9.85 -66.34 19.86
C ASN A 698 10.95 -65.29 20.13
N GLN A 699 12.23 -65.68 20.13
CA GLN A 699 13.34 -64.73 20.21
C GLN A 699 13.39 -63.80 18.99
N ILE A 700 13.20 -64.32 17.77
CA ILE A 700 13.14 -63.51 16.54
C ILE A 700 11.97 -62.51 16.63
N ARG A 701 10.79 -62.98 17.04
CA ARG A 701 9.60 -62.13 17.25
C ARG A 701 9.91 -61.00 18.25
N GLN A 702 10.55 -61.31 19.38
CA GLN A 702 10.91 -60.31 20.37
C GLN A 702 11.93 -59.28 19.85
N HIS A 703 12.91 -59.71 19.04
CA HIS A 703 13.85 -58.82 18.38
C HIS A 703 13.18 -57.88 17.37
N ILE A 704 12.17 -58.35 16.63
CA ILE A 704 11.41 -57.51 15.69
C ILE A 704 10.57 -56.46 16.43
N ILE A 705 9.93 -56.82 17.55
CA ILE A 705 9.22 -55.87 18.42
C ILE A 705 10.18 -54.77 18.91
N ASN A 706 11.37 -55.16 19.38
CA ASN A 706 12.38 -54.22 19.86
C ASN A 706 12.86 -53.28 18.74
N THR A 707 13.13 -53.82 17.54
CA THR A 707 13.54 -53.02 16.38
C THR A 707 12.45 -52.04 15.94
N THR A 708 11.18 -52.47 15.96
CA THR A 708 10.03 -51.61 15.65
C THR A 708 9.93 -50.45 16.64
N ARG A 709 10.11 -50.73 17.93
CA ARG A 709 10.16 -49.69 18.97
C ARG A 709 11.30 -48.69 18.75
N LEU A 710 12.48 -49.18 18.38
CA LEU A 710 13.67 -48.35 18.10
C LEU A 710 13.46 -47.43 16.91
N VAL A 711 12.95 -47.98 15.80
CA VAL A 711 12.66 -47.24 14.57
C VAL A 711 11.61 -46.16 14.83
N ASN A 712 10.51 -46.50 15.49
CA ASN A 712 9.49 -45.51 15.85
C ASN A 712 10.08 -44.39 16.72
N ASN A 713 10.83 -44.73 17.78
CA ASN A 713 11.47 -43.74 18.64
C ASN A 713 12.45 -42.81 17.90
N LEU A 714 13.19 -43.33 16.91
CA LEU A 714 14.09 -42.52 16.10
C LEU A 714 13.31 -41.57 15.17
N LEU A 715 12.25 -42.07 14.53
CA LEU A 715 11.41 -41.29 13.63
C LEU A 715 10.63 -40.21 14.37
N ASP A 716 10.14 -40.50 15.57
CA ASP A 716 9.46 -39.54 16.42
C ASP A 716 10.40 -38.42 16.90
N MET A 717 11.63 -38.78 17.28
CA MET A 717 12.66 -37.77 17.57
C MET A 717 12.96 -36.91 16.33
N ALA A 718 13.09 -37.52 15.15
CA ALA A 718 13.37 -36.80 13.91
C ALA A 718 12.24 -35.83 13.53
N ARG A 719 10.98 -36.22 13.76
CA ARG A 719 9.78 -35.38 13.56
C ARG A 719 9.70 -34.22 14.55
N ILE A 720 9.95 -34.48 15.83
CA ILE A 720 9.93 -33.44 16.86
C ILE A 720 11.04 -32.40 16.61
N GLN A 721 12.22 -32.83 16.13
CA GLN A 721 13.33 -31.93 15.82
C GLN A 721 13.17 -31.10 14.55
N SER A 722 12.29 -31.50 13.62
CA SER A 722 12.13 -30.76 12.36
C SER A 722 11.12 -29.62 12.44
N GLY A 723 10.62 -29.29 13.64
CA GLY A 723 9.68 -28.18 13.87
C GLY A 723 8.27 -28.40 13.29
N GLY A 724 8.08 -29.43 12.47
CA GLY A 724 6.80 -29.76 11.82
C GLY A 724 5.78 -30.49 12.69
N PHE A 725 5.96 -30.52 14.02
CA PHE A 725 5.02 -31.17 14.93
C PHE A 725 3.99 -30.16 15.46
N VAL A 726 2.76 -30.22 14.93
CA VAL A 726 1.64 -29.42 15.41
C VAL A 726 0.94 -30.18 16.54
N LEU A 727 0.99 -29.62 17.77
CA LEU A 727 0.29 -30.18 18.92
C LEU A 727 -1.22 -30.06 18.75
N ARG A 728 -1.94 -31.15 19.00
CA ARG A 728 -3.40 -31.14 19.11
C ARG A 728 -3.78 -31.11 20.58
N LYS A 729 -3.76 -29.91 21.15
CA LYS A 729 -4.10 -29.72 22.57
C LYS A 729 -5.62 -29.79 22.76
N GLU A 730 -6.05 -30.61 23.69
CA GLU A 730 -7.44 -30.78 24.08
C GLU A 730 -7.54 -30.74 25.61
N TRP A 731 -8.67 -30.28 26.14
CA TRP A 731 -8.94 -30.32 27.58
C TRP A 731 -9.33 -31.75 27.98
N LEU A 732 -8.42 -32.42 28.67
CA LEU A 732 -8.59 -33.81 29.11
C LEU A 732 -8.50 -33.88 30.64
N THR A 733 -9.15 -34.88 31.24
CA THR A 733 -8.98 -35.12 32.68
C THR A 733 -7.67 -35.86 32.93
N LEU A 734 -6.91 -35.45 33.95
CA LEU A 734 -5.66 -36.12 34.29
C LEU A 734 -5.88 -37.60 34.66
N ASP A 735 -6.99 -37.90 35.32
CA ASP A 735 -7.42 -39.26 35.66
C ASP A 735 -7.60 -40.15 34.43
N GLU A 736 -8.17 -39.62 33.35
CA GLU A 736 -8.33 -40.36 32.08
C GLU A 736 -6.99 -40.67 31.43
N ILE A 737 -6.07 -39.70 31.39
CA ILE A 737 -4.73 -39.89 30.80
C ILE A 737 -3.95 -40.94 31.59
N ILE A 738 -3.93 -40.83 32.92
CA ILE A 738 -3.24 -41.79 33.80
C ILE A 738 -3.91 -43.16 33.73
N GLY A 739 -5.24 -43.21 33.75
CA GLY A 739 -6.02 -44.44 33.61
C GLY A 739 -5.76 -45.17 32.30
N SER A 740 -5.75 -44.45 31.17
CA SER A 740 -5.41 -45.01 29.85
C SER A 740 -4.00 -45.58 29.84
N THR A 741 -3.03 -44.81 30.37
CA THR A 741 -1.63 -45.25 30.48
C THR A 741 -1.50 -46.54 31.30
N LEU A 742 -2.12 -46.61 32.47
CA LEU A 742 -2.05 -47.77 33.35
C LEU A 742 -2.74 -49.01 32.74
N ASN A 743 -3.86 -48.82 32.04
CA ASN A 743 -4.53 -49.89 31.30
C ASN A 743 -3.65 -50.43 30.16
N ALA A 744 -3.00 -49.55 29.40
CA ALA A 744 -2.07 -49.95 28.34
C ALA A 744 -0.86 -50.73 28.89
N MET A 745 -0.42 -50.40 30.10
CA MET A 745 0.70 -51.06 30.77
C MET A 745 0.32 -52.31 31.58
N ALA A 746 -0.96 -52.61 31.77
CA ALA A 746 -1.42 -53.73 32.59
C ALA A 746 -0.72 -55.08 32.30
N PRO A 747 -0.44 -55.47 31.03
CA PRO A 747 0.28 -56.71 30.71
C PRO A 747 1.75 -56.70 31.15
N LEU A 748 2.40 -55.53 31.20
CA LEU A 748 3.81 -55.36 31.58
C LEU A 748 4.01 -55.28 33.10
N LEU A 749 2.97 -54.90 33.83
CA LEU A 749 3.01 -54.73 35.28
C LEU A 749 3.02 -56.06 36.05
N ASN A 750 2.67 -57.20 35.43
CA ASN A 750 2.69 -58.53 36.03
C ASN A 750 2.03 -58.59 37.44
N GLY A 751 0.91 -57.88 37.62
CA GLY A 751 0.19 -57.82 38.90
C GLY A 751 0.74 -56.83 39.93
N ARG A 752 1.76 -56.03 39.59
CA ARG A 752 2.21 -54.91 40.42
C ARG A 752 1.16 -53.80 40.43
N ARG A 753 0.82 -53.34 41.65
CA ARG A 753 0.03 -52.13 41.84
C ARG A 753 0.92 -50.90 41.74
N ILE A 754 0.55 -49.97 40.85
CA ILE A 754 1.08 -48.61 40.84
C ILE A 754 0.29 -47.79 41.85
N LEU A 755 1.00 -47.05 42.72
CA LEU A 755 0.37 -46.20 43.73
C LEU A 755 0.02 -44.84 43.11
N THR A 756 -1.26 -44.47 43.06
CA THR A 756 -1.72 -43.18 42.55
C THR A 756 -2.12 -42.25 43.68
N ASP A 757 -1.52 -41.06 43.73
CA ASP A 757 -1.79 -39.98 44.68
C ASP A 757 -2.17 -38.72 43.87
N LEU A 758 -3.44 -38.66 43.45
CA LEU A 758 -4.02 -37.57 42.67
C LEU A 758 -4.93 -36.72 43.57
N PRO A 759 -5.12 -35.42 43.27
CA PRO A 759 -6.08 -34.59 43.99
C PRO A 759 -7.51 -35.13 43.84
N ASP A 760 -8.36 -34.96 44.86
CA ASP A 760 -9.77 -35.40 44.81
C ASP A 760 -10.63 -34.59 43.80
N GLU A 761 -10.14 -33.43 43.36
CA GLU A 761 -10.77 -32.58 42.35
C GLU A 761 -10.41 -33.06 40.92
N LEU A 762 -11.42 -33.16 40.04
CA LEU A 762 -11.22 -33.49 38.62
C LEU A 762 -10.33 -32.44 37.93
N LEU A 763 -9.07 -32.78 37.72
CA LEU A 763 -8.09 -31.85 37.16
C LEU A 763 -8.11 -31.89 35.64
N LEU A 764 -8.58 -30.80 35.03
CA LEU A 764 -8.51 -30.59 33.58
C LEU A 764 -7.15 -30.02 33.15
N VAL A 765 -6.59 -30.59 32.09
CA VAL A 765 -5.29 -30.23 31.52
C VAL A 765 -5.40 -30.05 30.01
N GLU A 766 -4.83 -28.97 29.48
CA GLU A 766 -4.79 -28.69 28.03
C GLU A 766 -3.52 -29.26 27.41
N VAL A 767 -3.60 -30.50 26.91
CA VAL A 767 -2.44 -31.25 26.43
C VAL A 767 -2.77 -32.09 25.19
N ASP A 768 -1.74 -32.53 24.47
CA ASP A 768 -1.87 -33.57 23.45
C ASP A 768 -1.87 -34.95 24.15
N GLY A 769 -3.07 -35.47 24.41
CA GLY A 769 -3.30 -36.69 25.21
C GLY A 769 -2.40 -37.87 24.82
N PRO A 770 -2.37 -38.30 23.54
CA PRO A 770 -1.52 -39.39 23.08
C PRO A 770 -0.02 -39.19 23.34
N LEU A 771 0.49 -37.96 23.25
CA LEU A 771 1.89 -37.67 23.56
C LEU A 771 2.19 -37.74 25.05
N ILE A 772 1.29 -37.26 25.90
CA ILE A 772 1.45 -37.34 27.36
C ILE A 772 1.34 -38.80 27.84
N GLU A 773 0.38 -39.57 27.32
CA GLU A 773 0.27 -41.02 27.60
C GLU A 773 1.57 -41.76 27.24
N ARG A 774 2.15 -41.42 26.08
CA ARG A 774 3.43 -41.99 25.66
C ARG A 774 4.59 -41.58 26.58
N LEU A 775 4.63 -40.33 27.01
CA LEU A 775 5.63 -39.86 27.98
C LEU A 775 5.52 -40.65 29.28
N LEU A 776 4.31 -40.77 29.84
CA LEU A 776 4.07 -41.49 31.09
C LEU A 776 4.41 -42.99 30.94
N THR A 777 4.04 -43.59 29.81
CA THR A 777 4.42 -44.97 29.48
C THR A 777 5.95 -45.15 29.49
N ASN A 778 6.71 -44.23 28.89
CA ASN A 778 8.17 -44.29 28.88
C ASN A 778 8.78 -44.16 30.30
N LEU A 779 8.23 -43.27 31.14
CA LEU A 779 8.70 -43.10 32.52
C LEU A 779 8.39 -44.34 33.37
N LEU A 780 7.18 -44.88 33.26
CA LEU A 780 6.77 -46.08 33.97
C LEU A 780 7.50 -47.34 33.47
N GLU A 781 7.74 -47.49 32.16
CA GLU A 781 8.57 -48.57 31.61
C GLU A 781 9.98 -48.51 32.21
N ASN A 782 10.56 -47.31 32.35
CA ASN A 782 11.85 -47.14 33.02
C ASN A 782 11.78 -47.55 34.50
N ALA A 783 10.77 -47.09 35.23
CA ALA A 783 10.59 -47.46 36.64
C ALA A 783 10.47 -48.99 36.82
N VAL A 784 9.62 -49.65 36.02
CA VAL A 784 9.43 -51.12 36.07
C VAL A 784 10.73 -51.87 35.79
N LYS A 785 11.53 -51.35 34.85
CA LYS A 785 12.74 -52.01 34.35
C LYS A 785 13.96 -51.82 35.25
N TYR A 786 14.08 -50.67 35.92
CA TYR A 786 15.27 -50.32 36.71
C TYR A 786 15.06 -50.40 38.23
N ALA A 787 13.82 -50.36 38.73
CA ALA A 787 13.58 -50.36 40.16
C ALA A 787 13.75 -51.75 40.83
N GLY A 788 13.82 -52.83 40.06
CA GLY A 788 13.86 -54.22 40.55
C GLY A 788 12.46 -54.82 40.72
N ASN A 789 12.34 -56.12 41.07
CA ASN A 789 11.05 -56.87 41.04
C ASN A 789 10.12 -56.67 42.26
N THR A 790 10.64 -56.17 43.38
CA THR A 790 9.86 -55.92 44.62
C THR A 790 9.64 -54.44 44.92
N ALA A 791 10.24 -53.55 44.12
CA ALA A 791 10.08 -52.11 44.23
C ALA A 791 8.62 -51.65 44.06
N GLN A 792 8.29 -50.58 44.79
CA GLN A 792 7.06 -49.81 44.66
C GLN A 792 7.29 -48.68 43.66
N ILE A 793 6.29 -48.45 42.82
CA ILE A 793 6.27 -47.41 41.80
C ILE A 793 4.98 -46.63 42.00
N GLY A 794 5.05 -45.31 41.88
CA GLY A 794 3.87 -44.46 42.03
C GLY A 794 3.86 -43.27 41.10
N ILE A 795 2.66 -42.69 40.98
CA ILE A 795 2.38 -41.46 40.27
C ILE A 795 1.71 -40.52 41.27
N ARG A 796 2.25 -39.32 41.41
CA ARG A 796 1.65 -38.25 42.21
C ARG A 796 1.40 -37.04 41.33
N ALA A 797 0.27 -36.37 41.50
CA ALA A 797 0.01 -35.10 40.84
C ALA A 797 -0.33 -34.02 41.87
N ARG A 798 0.23 -32.83 41.68
CA ARG A 798 -0.05 -31.65 42.50
C ARG A 798 -0.23 -30.43 41.61
N ARG A 799 -1.28 -29.67 41.89
CA ARG A 799 -1.56 -28.39 41.25
C ARG A 799 -1.04 -27.27 42.14
N THR A 800 -0.27 -26.35 41.57
CA THR A 800 0.06 -25.04 42.15
C THR A 800 -0.48 -23.97 41.19
N ASP A 801 -0.83 -22.77 41.65
CA ASP A 801 -1.62 -21.74 40.92
C ASP A 801 -1.60 -21.78 39.38
N ASN A 802 -0.43 -21.78 38.74
CA ASN A 802 -0.27 -21.82 37.27
C ASN A 802 0.51 -23.05 36.72
N LEU A 803 0.81 -24.04 37.55
CA LEU A 803 1.70 -25.15 37.21
C LEU A 803 1.13 -26.48 37.73
N LEU A 804 1.06 -27.46 36.85
CA LEU A 804 0.80 -28.85 37.20
C LEU A 804 2.12 -29.61 37.29
N ASP A 805 2.41 -30.19 38.46
CA ASP A 805 3.54 -31.10 38.65
C ASP A 805 3.04 -32.55 38.72
N ILE A 806 3.51 -33.39 37.79
CA ILE A 806 3.25 -34.83 37.75
C ILE A 806 4.57 -35.55 38.07
N GLU A 807 4.62 -36.21 39.21
CA GLU A 807 5.76 -36.96 39.72
C GLU A 807 5.56 -38.45 39.41
N VAL A 808 6.51 -39.06 38.68
CA VAL A 808 6.62 -40.52 38.53
C VAL A 808 7.83 -40.98 39.34
N TRP A 809 7.59 -41.82 40.35
CA TRP A 809 8.61 -42.20 41.32
C TRP A 809 8.74 -43.71 41.51
N ASP A 810 9.93 -44.15 41.92
CA ASP A 810 10.21 -45.52 42.37
C ASP A 810 11.00 -45.53 43.68
N ASN A 811 11.19 -46.71 44.29
CA ASN A 811 12.06 -46.92 45.46
C ASN A 811 13.26 -47.84 45.13
N GLY A 812 13.70 -47.83 43.87
CA GLY A 812 14.82 -48.61 43.36
C GLY A 812 16.20 -48.04 43.71
N PRO A 813 17.24 -48.39 42.92
CA PRO A 813 18.61 -47.95 43.19
C PRO A 813 18.85 -46.44 42.96
N GLY A 814 17.91 -45.73 42.33
CA GLY A 814 18.02 -44.31 42.01
C GLY A 814 18.95 -44.01 40.84
N ILE A 815 19.20 -42.71 40.64
CA ILE A 815 20.07 -42.13 39.60
C ILE A 815 21.46 -41.92 40.20
N LEU A 816 22.52 -42.15 39.42
CA LEU A 816 23.88 -41.83 39.86
C LEU A 816 24.06 -40.33 40.06
N HIS A 817 24.67 -39.95 41.19
CA HIS A 817 24.84 -38.56 41.57
C HIS A 817 25.68 -37.78 40.54
N GLY A 818 25.19 -36.65 40.07
CA GLY A 818 25.80 -35.83 39.01
C GLY A 818 25.34 -36.17 37.58
N GLN A 819 24.53 -37.21 37.39
CA GLN A 819 23.97 -37.59 36.08
C GLN A 819 22.50 -37.21 35.89
N GLU A 820 21.87 -36.54 36.86
CA GLU A 820 20.44 -36.24 36.88
C GLU A 820 19.98 -35.39 35.67
N LYS A 821 20.86 -34.52 35.15
CA LYS A 821 20.59 -33.74 33.92
C LYS A 821 20.97 -34.49 32.64
N GLN A 822 22.07 -35.24 32.66
CA GLN A 822 22.61 -35.95 31.49
C GLN A 822 21.78 -37.20 31.12
N ILE A 823 20.93 -37.68 32.03
CA ILE A 823 20.05 -38.83 31.78
C ILE A 823 19.02 -38.57 30.66
N PHE A 824 18.77 -37.31 30.33
CA PHE A 824 17.91 -36.90 29.22
C PHE A 824 18.65 -36.75 27.88
N ASP A 825 19.99 -36.83 27.87
CA ASP A 825 20.76 -36.76 26.63
C ASP A 825 20.55 -38.00 25.74
N LYS A 826 20.64 -37.81 24.42
CA LYS A 826 20.40 -38.87 23.44
C LYS A 826 21.40 -40.00 23.59
N PHE A 827 20.89 -41.24 23.57
CA PHE A 827 21.69 -42.47 23.67
C PHE A 827 22.42 -42.67 25.00
N MET A 828 22.15 -41.83 26.01
CA MET A 828 22.73 -42.01 27.33
C MET A 828 22.07 -43.16 28.09
N ARG A 829 22.89 -43.94 28.78
CA ARG A 829 22.48 -45.04 29.67
C ARG A 829 23.19 -44.85 31.01
N GLY A 830 22.46 -44.98 32.12
CA GLY A 830 23.02 -44.77 33.47
C GLY A 830 24.17 -45.72 33.83
N ASN A 831 24.25 -46.91 33.23
CA ASN A 831 25.39 -47.82 33.35
C ASN A 831 25.76 -48.41 31.99
N LYS A 832 27.00 -48.21 31.52
CA LYS A 832 27.48 -48.61 30.18
C LYS A 832 27.46 -50.14 29.95
N GLU A 833 27.51 -50.94 31.02
CA GLU A 833 27.56 -52.41 30.98
C GLU A 833 26.31 -53.10 31.56
N SER A 834 25.16 -52.42 31.61
CA SER A 834 23.93 -53.04 32.10
C SER A 834 23.40 -54.10 31.12
N ALA A 835 23.16 -55.33 31.62
CA ALA A 835 22.49 -56.43 30.92
C ALA A 835 21.01 -56.13 30.54
N ILE A 836 20.50 -54.96 30.94
CA ILE A 836 19.13 -54.51 30.71
C ILE A 836 19.03 -53.85 29.31
N PRO A 837 18.33 -54.45 28.33
CA PRO A 837 18.33 -54.01 26.93
C PRO A 837 17.61 -52.66 26.74
N GLY A 838 18.24 -51.67 26.09
CA GLY A 838 17.61 -50.36 25.80
C GLY A 838 18.52 -49.37 25.06
N VAL A 839 17.92 -48.48 24.26
CA VAL A 839 18.59 -47.61 23.27
C VAL A 839 18.99 -46.23 23.83
N GLY A 840 18.43 -45.84 24.99
CA GLY A 840 18.73 -44.53 25.60
C GLY A 840 18.03 -43.34 24.92
N LEU A 841 16.93 -43.57 24.20
CA LEU A 841 16.14 -42.50 23.56
C LEU A 841 14.86 -42.14 24.34
N GLY A 842 14.38 -43.00 25.24
CA GLY A 842 13.09 -42.81 25.91
C GLY A 842 12.99 -41.51 26.70
N LEU A 843 13.97 -41.22 27.56
CA LEU A 843 14.00 -40.00 28.38
C LEU A 843 14.24 -38.74 27.54
N ALA A 844 15.06 -38.81 26.49
CA ALA A 844 15.22 -37.72 25.54
C ALA A 844 13.91 -37.36 24.81
N ILE A 845 13.10 -38.38 24.47
CA ILE A 845 11.76 -38.19 23.90
C ILE A 845 10.82 -37.56 24.94
N CYS A 846 10.85 -38.00 26.19
CA CYS A 846 10.07 -37.36 27.26
C CYS A 846 10.43 -35.87 27.35
N GLN A 847 11.71 -35.51 27.41
CA GLN A 847 12.15 -34.10 27.45
C GLN A 847 11.69 -33.31 26.22
N ALA A 848 11.73 -33.90 25.03
CA ALA A 848 11.28 -33.26 23.80
C ALA A 848 9.75 -33.01 23.81
N ILE A 849 8.95 -33.99 24.28
CA ILE A 849 7.49 -33.86 24.41
C ILE A 849 7.13 -32.75 25.42
N VAL A 850 7.84 -32.67 26.54
CA VAL A 850 7.58 -31.66 27.57
C VAL A 850 7.94 -30.26 27.10
N THR A 851 9.09 -30.13 26.44
CA THR A 851 9.51 -28.86 25.82
C THR A 851 8.50 -28.39 24.77
N LEU A 852 7.95 -29.31 23.96
CA LEU A 852 6.87 -28.98 23.00
C LEU A 852 5.63 -28.43 23.72
N HIS A 853 5.27 -28.99 24.87
CA HIS A 853 4.17 -28.50 25.71
C HIS A 853 4.51 -27.27 26.55
N GLN A 854 5.67 -26.63 26.32
CA GLN A 854 6.15 -25.47 27.09
C GLN A 854 6.37 -25.75 28.58
N GLY A 855 6.58 -27.02 28.94
CA GLY A 855 6.87 -27.46 30.30
C GLY A 855 8.37 -27.70 30.55
N GLU A 856 8.66 -28.21 31.75
CA GLU A 856 9.99 -28.64 32.18
C GLU A 856 9.93 -30.06 32.76
N ILE A 857 10.94 -30.90 32.46
CA ILE A 857 11.10 -32.22 33.09
C ILE A 857 12.39 -32.25 33.91
N ILE A 858 12.30 -32.73 35.16
CA ILE A 858 13.41 -32.79 36.11
C ILE A 858 13.50 -34.20 36.66
N ALA A 859 14.72 -34.70 36.87
CA ALA A 859 14.96 -35.96 37.56
C ALA A 859 15.73 -35.70 38.85
N GLU A 860 15.34 -36.37 39.93
CA GLU A 860 16.01 -36.28 41.24
C GLU A 860 15.98 -37.63 41.98
N ASN A 861 16.85 -37.77 42.97
CA ASN A 861 16.83 -38.92 43.86
C ASN A 861 15.96 -38.63 45.08
N ARG A 862 15.16 -39.60 45.49
CA ARG A 862 14.27 -39.45 46.64
C ARG A 862 15.07 -39.57 47.95
N PRO A 863 14.71 -38.80 48.98
CA PRO A 863 15.31 -38.93 50.32
C PRO A 863 15.15 -40.33 50.92
N ALA A 864 14.07 -41.04 50.57
CA ALA A 864 13.77 -42.40 51.02
C ALA A 864 14.44 -43.50 50.16
N GLY A 865 15.22 -43.14 49.14
CA GLY A 865 15.79 -44.05 48.14
C GLY A 865 14.90 -44.19 46.89
N GLY A 866 15.54 -44.35 45.72
CA GLY A 866 14.88 -44.42 44.41
C GLY A 866 14.92 -43.12 43.60
N ALA A 867 14.41 -43.17 42.38
CA ALA A 867 14.35 -42.02 41.47
C ALA A 867 12.96 -41.36 41.49
N SER A 868 12.93 -40.05 41.19
CA SER A 868 11.73 -39.26 40.96
C SER A 868 11.88 -38.43 39.69
N PHE A 869 10.87 -38.48 38.82
CA PHE A 869 10.78 -37.69 37.60
C PHE A 869 9.61 -36.73 37.70
N HIS A 870 9.89 -35.43 37.72
CA HIS A 870 8.90 -34.35 37.81
C HIS A 870 8.62 -33.77 36.42
N LEU A 871 7.37 -33.82 36.01
CA LEU A 871 6.83 -33.20 34.82
C LEU A 871 6.05 -31.94 35.22
N ARG A 872 6.61 -30.77 34.94
CA ARG A 872 6.00 -29.47 35.22
C ARG A 872 5.39 -28.91 33.95
N LEU A 873 4.07 -28.84 33.88
CA LEU A 873 3.33 -28.29 32.74
C LEU A 873 2.66 -26.96 33.13
N PRO A 874 2.71 -25.93 32.27
CA PRO A 874 1.91 -24.73 32.47
C PRO A 874 0.43 -25.10 32.40
N GLN A 875 -0.38 -24.57 33.30
CA GLN A 875 -1.81 -24.84 33.32
C GLN A 875 -2.59 -23.56 33.00
N ASP A 876 -3.27 -23.58 31.87
CA ASP A 876 -4.23 -22.53 31.50
C ASP A 876 -5.51 -22.66 32.34
N LYS A 877 -6.33 -21.61 32.37
CA LYS A 877 -7.60 -21.67 33.09
C LYS A 877 -8.56 -22.60 32.33
N PRO A 878 -9.09 -23.67 32.98
CA PRO A 878 -10.04 -24.54 32.33
C PRO A 878 -11.29 -23.75 31.92
N PRO A 879 -11.95 -24.11 30.81
CA PRO A 879 -13.20 -23.47 30.40
C PRO A 879 -14.25 -23.62 31.51
N GLU A 880 -14.87 -22.49 31.91
CA GLU A 880 -15.97 -22.51 32.88
C GLU A 880 -17.17 -23.25 32.28
N LEU A 881 -17.54 -24.38 32.88
CA LEU A 881 -18.81 -25.04 32.60
C LEU A 881 -19.93 -24.10 33.08
N ALA A 882 -20.83 -23.71 32.17
CA ALA A 882 -22.01 -22.96 32.55
C ALA A 882 -22.80 -23.78 33.59
N PRO A 883 -23.20 -23.18 34.73
CA PRO A 883 -23.95 -23.92 35.74
C PRO A 883 -25.26 -24.43 35.14
N GLU A 884 -25.53 -25.73 35.27
CA GLU A 884 -26.83 -26.31 34.99
C GLU A 884 -27.86 -25.62 35.90
N GLU A 885 -28.80 -24.88 35.30
CA GLU A 885 -29.95 -24.34 36.01
C GLU A 885 -30.73 -25.52 36.59
N THR A 886 -30.71 -25.61 37.91
CA THR A 886 -31.49 -26.57 38.68
C THR A 886 -32.96 -26.18 38.53
N GLU A 887 -33.71 -26.92 37.71
CA GLU A 887 -35.17 -26.84 37.69
C GLU A 887 -35.72 -27.34 39.04
N GLU A 888 -35.97 -26.43 39.98
CA GLU A 888 -36.84 -26.70 41.12
C GLU A 888 -38.31 -26.70 40.66
N MET A 889 -38.98 -27.85 40.89
CA MET A 889 -40.41 -28.11 40.67
C MET A 889 -41.34 -27.34 41.60
#